data_AF-A0A940AZ06-F1
#
_entry.id   AF-A0A940AZ06-F1
#
_cell.length_a   1.000
_cell.length_b   1.000
_cell.length_c   1.000
_cell.angle_alpha   90.00
_cell.angle_beta   90.00
_cell.angle_gamma   90.00
#
_symmetry.space_group_name_H-M   'P 1'
#
loop_
_entity.id
_entity.type
_entity.pdbx_description
1 polymer ?
#
loop_
_entity_poly.entity_id
_entity_poly.type
_entity_poly.pdbx_seq_one_letter_code
_entity_poly.pdbx_strand_id
1 'polypeptide(L)'
;MKKRRTLMSFIARSAMTLLVMLLTTATAWADGVDYIDETGTPKNTITDGIGDNDTPTPLTGSESTETTELGEGWYVVEGSVNYKGNLSFGGEVHLILADHASLTFADGYGVSYDGSLTIYAQSIGSSRGSLTTGGVFNDLSGTLTINGGTINIDGYGINGRYITINGGYISTNCSSYGYDNFGIDTYLITINGGSVTASGSDMGINASTITINSGNVIASGTSSYGIYATQISLAGGIVKASSYGGTTTIAEGFNYFDGIKSSSTFSVLDDTEILRPVISTSYINKDKSPITDVEAFVLTGSAYTGTTELPGGRYVVTGSNVCYSGMLNFTGDTDLILSDGAVIKINNESALYDNDYGIYTSDALTIYAQSTGDNQGSLTINVKGDGISSYGGKITINGGIIEATGYDDGIDASELTITGGNVTANGKFGMNIYGEININGGNIEATGFNNNGIYSNDGKITITDGIVTANGGIFNNSSSGISITGGIITANGEVDGISSFGDIIIDGGYITATVTGDGTNVGGIWTCGGNIEITGGTVTATGDKGDGIISLVYESFFGDLGGTITISGGTVTASSYNGIVEVADDLAYYDGTYFYSGTLYDGTSSSEIKFTSLEALNTAIGDKTLHPVQVILSETDGITASIATEIAGKPAMFSRTFKAGVASTICLPFPMTSIEGGKVYEFVGVDYDETDGWVATMIDASPEEGNLLSATVANKPYLFKADIPSDKSEGDAVDINLFGTVDSSVSATAAGTTTNTDGDWTFYGTYARLEYGTAPMNGNVYGFAANTNTGEGDQYVAGEFVRAISGASVKAFRAFLTYTGSEESLNARSKVRGAANGLPESITVRLLGKNGEVNGIGTITLSTGEFSTDGWYSLDGRKFDGKPTKKGLYIHNGKKVAIK
;
A
#
# COMPACT_ATOMS: atom_id res chain seq x y z
N MET A 1 73.59 6.02 31.48
CA MET A 1 72.36 6.71 31.92
C MET A 1 71.16 6.62 30.95
N LYS A 2 71.33 6.43 29.63
CA LYS A 2 70.19 6.31 28.69
C LYS A 2 69.37 5.00 28.80
N LYS A 3 69.97 3.84 29.16
CA LYS A 3 69.24 2.56 29.29
C LYS A 3 68.33 2.43 30.54
N ARG A 4 68.54 3.22 31.60
CA ARG A 4 67.70 3.17 32.82
C ARG A 4 66.40 3.99 32.70
N ARG A 5 66.35 5.01 31.82
CA ARG A 5 65.15 5.84 31.64
C ARG A 5 64.06 5.14 30.82
N THR A 6 64.43 4.29 29.87
CA THR A 6 63.46 3.53 29.06
C THR A 6 62.77 2.40 29.85
N LEU A 7 63.50 1.76 30.79
CA LEU A 7 62.96 0.68 31.62
C LEU A 7 62.00 1.21 32.70
N MET A 8 62.29 2.36 33.32
CA MET A 8 61.38 3.00 34.27
C MET A 8 60.11 3.55 33.60
N SER A 9 60.19 4.02 32.35
CA SER A 9 59.01 4.42 31.57
C SER A 9 58.13 3.22 31.18
N PHE A 10 58.72 2.05 30.97
CA PHE A 10 57.96 0.83 30.65
C PHE A 10 57.28 0.25 31.89
N ILE A 11 57.98 0.18 33.02
CA ILE A 11 57.42 -0.33 34.28
C ILE A 11 56.33 0.63 34.82
N ALA A 12 56.51 1.95 34.69
CA ALA A 12 55.49 2.91 35.11
C ALA A 12 54.25 2.87 34.20
N ARG A 13 54.41 2.68 32.88
CA ARG A 13 53.26 2.49 31.96
C ARG A 13 52.55 1.17 32.23
N SER A 14 53.27 0.06 32.38
CA SER A 14 52.68 -1.25 32.69
C SER A 14 51.99 -1.30 34.06
N ALA A 15 52.52 -0.60 35.08
CA ALA A 15 51.86 -0.49 36.38
C ALA A 15 50.63 0.43 36.34
N MET A 16 50.63 1.48 35.52
CA MET A 16 49.47 2.35 35.31
C MET A 16 48.37 1.64 34.50
N THR A 17 48.72 0.82 33.49
CA THR A 17 47.73 0.02 32.77
C THR A 17 47.17 -1.11 33.65
N LEU A 18 47.98 -1.72 34.52
CA LEU A 18 47.50 -2.72 35.48
C LEU A 18 46.64 -2.09 36.59
N LEU A 19 46.96 -0.87 37.05
CA LEU A 19 46.14 -0.14 38.02
C LEU A 19 44.85 0.41 37.40
N VAL A 20 44.85 0.81 36.12
CA VAL A 20 43.63 1.18 35.39
C VAL A 20 42.79 -0.08 35.09
N MET A 21 43.40 -1.22 34.76
CA MET A 21 42.68 -2.50 34.62
C MET A 21 42.13 -3.03 35.96
N LEU A 22 42.81 -2.79 37.09
CA LEU A 22 42.31 -3.12 38.44
C LEU A 22 41.29 -2.09 38.97
N LEU A 23 41.25 -0.85 38.45
CA LEU A 23 40.23 0.15 38.80
C LEU A 23 39.01 0.09 37.88
N THR A 24 39.08 -0.51 36.69
CA THR A 24 37.93 -0.65 35.78
C THR A 24 37.02 -1.84 36.07
N THR A 25 37.33 -2.68 37.06
CA THR A 25 36.42 -3.76 37.51
C THR A 25 35.62 -3.39 38.76
N ALA A 26 35.65 -2.13 39.19
CA ALA A 26 34.92 -1.65 40.36
C ALA A 26 33.94 -0.52 39.99
N THR A 27 33.13 -0.75 38.96
CA THR A 27 31.79 -0.16 38.74
C THR A 27 31.14 -0.89 37.57
N ALA A 28 30.90 -2.20 37.70
CA ALA A 28 29.73 -2.76 37.04
C ALA A 28 28.55 -2.26 37.89
N TRP A 29 27.67 -1.46 37.30
CA TRP A 29 26.35 -1.30 37.89
C TRP A 29 25.79 -2.71 37.96
N ALA A 30 25.38 -3.19 39.13
CA ALA A 30 24.72 -4.48 39.20
C ALA A 30 23.46 -4.34 38.35
N ASP A 31 23.42 -5.00 37.20
CA ASP A 31 22.17 -5.15 36.46
C ASP A 31 21.33 -6.16 37.26
N GLY A 32 20.11 -5.78 37.63
CA GLY A 32 19.22 -6.65 38.41
C GLY A 32 18.89 -7.92 37.64
N VAL A 33 18.24 -8.87 38.31
CA VAL A 33 17.81 -10.11 37.67
C VAL A 33 16.39 -9.91 37.14
N ASP A 34 16.15 -10.27 35.88
CA ASP A 34 14.81 -10.27 35.30
C ASP A 34 13.97 -11.44 35.83
N TYR A 35 12.68 -11.22 36.01
CA TYR A 35 11.72 -12.24 36.44
C TYR A 35 10.29 -11.94 35.94
N ILE A 36 9.45 -12.96 35.92
CA ILE A 36 8.03 -12.87 35.57
C ILE A 36 7.19 -12.82 36.84
N ASP A 37 6.47 -11.72 37.06
CA ASP A 37 5.61 -11.55 38.24
C ASP A 37 4.31 -12.39 38.18
N GLU A 38 3.48 -12.28 39.21
CA GLU A 38 2.21 -13.01 39.35
C GLU A 38 1.19 -12.72 38.23
N THR A 39 1.34 -11.62 37.52
CA THR A 39 0.46 -11.24 36.39
C THR A 39 0.99 -11.74 35.05
N GLY A 40 2.18 -12.36 35.04
CA GLY A 40 2.89 -12.73 33.82
C GLY A 40 3.71 -11.59 33.23
N THR A 41 3.90 -10.48 33.95
CA THR A 41 4.62 -9.30 33.43
C THR A 41 6.12 -9.41 33.71
N PRO A 42 7.00 -9.12 32.74
CA PRO A 42 8.43 -9.00 32.98
C PRO A 42 8.75 -7.86 33.95
N LYS A 43 9.62 -8.15 34.91
CA LYS A 43 10.08 -7.25 35.96
C LYS A 43 11.59 -7.41 36.12
N ASN A 44 12.25 -6.36 36.61
CA ASN A 44 13.63 -6.46 37.02
C ASN A 44 13.77 -6.10 38.50
N THR A 45 14.57 -6.86 39.23
CA THR A 45 14.72 -6.71 40.68
C THR A 45 15.18 -5.32 41.12
N ILE A 46 15.82 -4.54 40.24
CA ILE A 46 16.28 -3.18 40.56
C ILE A 46 15.28 -2.13 40.11
N THR A 47 14.70 -2.24 38.90
CA THR A 47 13.83 -1.17 38.37
C THR A 47 12.40 -1.22 38.91
N ASP A 48 11.92 -2.39 39.34
CA ASP A 48 10.52 -2.60 39.71
C ASP A 48 10.27 -2.80 41.21
N GLY A 49 11.30 -2.58 42.03
CA GLY A 49 11.13 -2.37 43.47
C GLY A 49 11.39 -3.60 44.34
N ILE A 50 12.67 -3.92 44.53
CA ILE A 50 13.14 -4.39 45.84
C ILE A 50 13.47 -3.14 46.66
N GLY A 51 12.96 -3.03 47.88
CA GLY A 51 13.42 -1.96 48.79
C GLY A 51 14.94 -2.00 48.92
N ASP A 52 15.61 -0.88 48.69
CA ASP A 52 17.07 -0.68 48.81
C ASP A 52 17.99 -1.57 47.92
N ASN A 53 17.97 -1.43 46.58
CA ASN A 53 19.09 -1.83 45.69
C ASN A 53 19.64 -3.28 45.85
N ASP A 54 18.91 -4.19 46.50
CA ASP A 54 19.43 -5.51 46.85
C ASP A 54 19.43 -6.42 45.61
N THR A 55 20.62 -6.89 45.25
CA THR A 55 20.81 -7.93 44.24
C THR A 55 20.45 -9.28 44.85
N PRO A 56 19.63 -10.12 44.17
CA PRO A 56 19.36 -11.49 44.64
C PRO A 56 20.65 -12.24 44.97
N THR A 57 20.63 -13.00 46.07
CA THR A 57 21.79 -13.80 46.50
C THR A 57 21.89 -15.07 45.65
N PRO A 58 22.99 -15.32 44.91
CA PRO A 58 23.15 -16.54 44.13
C PRO A 58 23.26 -17.78 45.02
N LEU A 59 22.50 -18.84 44.71
CA LEU A 59 22.64 -20.13 45.37
C LEU A 59 23.88 -20.89 44.84
N THR A 60 24.67 -21.47 45.75
CA THR A 60 25.95 -22.10 45.41
C THR A 60 25.97 -23.63 45.47
N GLY A 61 24.89 -24.27 45.94
CA GLY A 61 24.84 -25.72 46.11
C GLY A 61 25.53 -26.19 47.39
N SER A 62 25.42 -27.49 47.69
CA SER A 62 26.06 -28.14 48.83
C SER A 62 26.29 -29.63 48.58
N GLU A 63 27.51 -30.11 48.85
CA GLU A 63 27.84 -31.54 48.84
C GLU A 63 27.53 -32.25 50.18
N SER A 64 27.01 -31.52 51.17
CA SER A 64 26.59 -32.07 52.47
C SER A 64 25.18 -32.66 52.38
N THR A 65 24.94 -33.76 53.10
CA THR A 65 23.58 -34.30 53.32
C THR A 65 22.84 -33.60 54.46
N GLU A 66 23.53 -32.74 55.23
CA GLU A 66 22.91 -31.89 56.24
C GLU A 66 22.03 -30.82 55.60
N THR A 67 21.00 -30.39 56.32
CA THR A 67 20.12 -29.30 55.88
C THR A 67 20.90 -27.98 55.77
N THR A 68 20.79 -27.31 54.62
CA THR A 68 21.27 -25.94 54.45
C THR A 68 20.14 -24.97 54.81
N GLU A 69 20.34 -24.13 55.82
CA GLU A 69 19.35 -23.16 56.29
C GLU A 69 19.67 -21.76 55.75
N LEU A 70 18.68 -21.11 55.14
CA LEU A 70 18.73 -19.75 54.60
C LEU A 70 17.59 -18.91 55.19
N GLY A 71 17.82 -17.60 55.33
CA GLY A 71 16.85 -16.67 55.89
C GLY A 71 15.93 -16.05 54.84
N GLU A 72 15.26 -14.97 55.24
CA GLU A 72 14.41 -14.17 54.37
C GLU A 72 15.22 -13.43 53.30
N GLY A 73 14.60 -13.18 52.14
CA GLY A 73 15.20 -12.38 51.06
C GLY A 73 15.06 -12.99 49.67
N TRP A 74 15.76 -12.35 48.72
CA TRP A 74 15.79 -12.75 47.31
C TRP A 74 16.99 -13.65 47.01
N TYR A 75 16.74 -14.75 46.33
CA TYR A 75 17.73 -15.73 45.88
C TYR A 75 17.61 -15.97 44.38
N VAL A 76 18.72 -16.22 43.71
CA VAL A 76 18.76 -16.57 42.28
C VAL A 76 19.52 -17.87 42.05
N VAL A 77 19.00 -18.73 41.17
CA VAL A 77 19.69 -19.92 40.68
C VAL A 77 20.35 -19.57 39.36
N GLU A 78 21.67 -19.68 39.30
CA GLU A 78 22.46 -19.44 38.09
C GLU A 78 23.23 -20.71 37.71
N GLY A 79 23.10 -21.15 36.45
CA GLY A 79 23.74 -22.39 35.99
C GLY A 79 23.23 -23.64 36.73
N SER A 80 24.10 -24.63 36.94
CA SER A 80 23.74 -25.89 37.62
C SER A 80 24.13 -25.86 39.11
N VAL A 81 23.11 -25.83 39.96
CA VAL A 81 23.22 -25.79 41.43
C VAL A 81 22.69 -27.10 42.00
N ASN A 82 23.53 -27.83 42.74
CA ASN A 82 23.19 -29.16 43.26
C ASN A 82 23.30 -29.21 44.79
N TYR A 83 22.30 -29.80 45.45
CA TYR A 83 22.29 -30.05 46.89
C TYR A 83 22.20 -31.55 47.20
N LYS A 84 23.08 -32.08 48.05
CA LYS A 84 23.02 -33.47 48.55
C LYS A 84 22.09 -33.66 49.75
N GLY A 85 21.66 -32.58 50.40
CA GLY A 85 20.73 -32.54 51.52
C GLY A 85 19.59 -31.55 51.27
N ASN A 86 18.75 -31.31 52.28
CA ASN A 86 17.63 -30.36 52.17
C ASN A 86 18.11 -28.90 52.10
N LEU A 87 17.32 -28.06 51.44
CA LEU A 87 17.43 -26.61 51.51
C LEU A 87 16.22 -26.08 52.28
N SER A 88 16.45 -25.41 53.40
CA SER A 88 15.41 -24.85 54.26
C SER A 88 15.45 -23.32 54.24
N PHE A 89 14.30 -22.71 54.01
CA PHE A 89 14.10 -21.26 54.04
C PHE A 89 13.28 -20.85 55.26
N GLY A 90 13.64 -19.74 55.91
CA GLY A 90 12.85 -19.14 56.99
C GLY A 90 12.45 -17.69 56.68
N GLY A 91 11.19 -17.32 56.89
CA GLY A 91 10.66 -15.98 56.66
C GLY A 91 10.01 -15.81 55.28
N GLU A 92 10.13 -14.61 54.70
CA GLU A 92 9.63 -14.27 53.36
C GLU A 92 10.74 -14.43 52.31
N VAL A 93 10.55 -15.38 51.38
CA VAL A 93 11.58 -15.76 50.40
C VAL A 93 11.07 -15.65 48.97
N HIS A 94 11.92 -15.09 48.11
CA HIS A 94 11.72 -15.00 46.67
C HIS A 94 12.86 -15.74 45.95
N LEU A 95 12.54 -16.78 45.18
CA LEU A 95 13.51 -17.59 44.45
C LEU A 95 13.32 -17.39 42.94
N ILE A 96 14.33 -16.85 42.25
CA ILE A 96 14.35 -16.72 40.79
C ILE A 96 15.11 -17.89 40.17
N LEU A 97 14.45 -18.63 39.28
CA LEU A 97 15.08 -19.61 38.41
C LEU A 97 15.50 -18.91 37.11
N ALA A 98 16.80 -18.58 36.98
CA ALA A 98 17.32 -17.93 35.78
C ALA A 98 17.23 -18.85 34.56
N ASP A 99 17.25 -18.26 33.37
CA ASP A 99 17.20 -19.00 32.13
C ASP A 99 18.40 -19.95 32.02
N HIS A 100 18.12 -21.18 31.58
CA HIS A 100 18.99 -22.33 31.47
C HIS A 100 19.58 -22.82 32.82
N ALA A 101 19.11 -22.28 33.94
CA ALA A 101 19.54 -22.73 35.26
C ALA A 101 18.83 -24.02 35.72
N SER A 102 19.49 -24.78 36.58
CA SER A 102 18.97 -26.02 37.17
C SER A 102 19.35 -26.10 38.64
N LEU A 103 18.33 -26.14 39.51
CA LEU A 103 18.47 -26.45 40.93
C LEU A 103 18.05 -27.90 41.15
N THR A 104 18.99 -28.76 41.55
CA THR A 104 18.72 -30.19 41.76
C THR A 104 19.08 -30.67 43.16
N PHE A 105 18.36 -31.68 43.61
CA PHE A 105 18.55 -32.33 44.91
C PHE A 105 18.85 -33.82 44.72
N ALA A 106 19.58 -34.41 45.67
CA ALA A 106 19.67 -35.87 45.75
C ALA A 106 18.29 -36.51 46.07
N ASP A 107 18.11 -37.77 45.65
CA ASP A 107 16.85 -38.49 45.81
C ASP A 107 16.29 -38.41 47.24
N GLY A 108 15.02 -38.05 47.35
CA GLY A 108 14.32 -37.90 48.63
C GLY A 108 14.61 -36.62 49.41
N TYR A 109 15.47 -35.73 48.91
CA TYR A 109 15.70 -34.41 49.53
C TYR A 109 14.99 -33.30 48.76
N GLY A 110 14.72 -32.19 49.44
CA GLY A 110 14.12 -31.06 48.76
C GLY A 110 14.10 -29.75 49.50
N VAL A 111 13.10 -28.95 49.14
CA VAL A 111 12.93 -27.59 49.65
C VAL A 111 11.95 -27.63 50.80
N SER A 112 12.41 -27.19 51.96
CA SER A 112 11.56 -26.88 53.09
C SER A 112 11.47 -25.36 53.28
N TYR A 113 10.33 -24.86 53.73
CA TYR A 113 10.16 -23.44 54.02
C TYR A 113 9.32 -23.25 55.27
N ASP A 114 9.58 -22.21 56.06
CA ASP A 114 8.76 -21.75 57.18
C ASP A 114 8.44 -20.27 56.98
N GLY A 115 7.17 -19.93 56.75
CA GLY A 115 6.75 -18.59 56.29
C GLY A 115 6.19 -18.62 54.86
N SER A 116 6.76 -17.83 53.95
CA SER A 116 6.30 -17.73 52.56
C SER A 116 7.44 -17.95 51.57
N LEU A 117 7.21 -18.82 50.58
CA LEU A 117 8.11 -19.04 49.46
C LEU A 117 7.41 -18.64 48.17
N THR A 118 8.01 -17.73 47.41
CA THR A 118 7.58 -17.38 46.05
C THR A 118 8.64 -17.79 45.04
N ILE A 119 8.27 -18.61 44.06
CA ILE A 119 9.14 -19.09 42.99
C ILE A 119 8.80 -18.33 41.71
N TYR A 120 9.82 -17.71 41.11
CA TYR A 120 9.75 -16.99 39.85
C TYR A 120 10.60 -17.69 38.80
N ALA A 121 10.25 -17.48 37.54
CA ALA A 121 11.15 -17.74 36.42
C ALA A 121 11.63 -16.42 35.82
N GLN A 122 12.82 -16.43 35.23
CA GLN A 122 13.30 -15.32 34.42
C GLN A 122 12.47 -15.13 33.14
N SER A 123 12.12 -16.23 32.46
CA SER A 123 11.26 -16.21 31.26
C SER A 123 10.16 -17.27 31.30
N ILE A 124 9.17 -17.17 30.41
CA ILE A 124 8.08 -18.15 30.24
C ILE A 124 8.36 -19.22 29.16
N GLY A 125 9.50 -19.11 28.46
CA GLY A 125 9.87 -19.95 27.32
C GLY A 125 10.54 -21.27 27.69
N SER A 126 11.09 -21.95 26.69
CA SER A 126 11.86 -23.19 26.86
C SER A 126 13.20 -23.01 27.58
N SER A 127 13.76 -21.80 27.50
CA SER A 127 14.96 -21.41 28.24
C SER A 127 14.72 -21.34 29.74
N ARG A 128 13.48 -21.37 30.22
CA ARG A 128 13.15 -21.17 31.62
C ARG A 128 13.88 -22.13 32.58
N GLY A 129 14.37 -21.58 33.69
CA GLY A 129 15.06 -22.35 34.74
C GLY A 129 14.21 -23.42 35.41
N SER A 130 14.89 -24.39 36.03
CA SER A 130 14.27 -25.60 36.59
C SER A 130 14.62 -25.89 38.05
N LEU A 131 13.68 -26.48 38.77
CA LEU A 131 13.81 -27.06 40.10
C LEU A 131 13.43 -28.54 40.03
N THR A 132 14.37 -29.45 40.31
CA THR A 132 14.12 -30.90 40.38
C THR A 132 14.41 -31.40 41.78
N THR A 133 13.40 -31.94 42.46
CA THR A 133 13.49 -32.24 43.90
C THR A 133 12.62 -33.43 44.32
N GLY A 134 12.89 -34.00 45.49
CA GLY A 134 12.01 -34.99 46.13
C GLY A 134 10.73 -34.38 46.69
N GLY A 135 10.70 -33.07 46.98
CA GLY A 135 9.48 -32.40 47.45
C GLY A 135 9.68 -30.92 47.75
N VAL A 136 8.57 -30.19 47.79
CA VAL A 136 8.50 -28.81 48.28
C VAL A 136 7.50 -28.79 49.42
N PHE A 137 7.97 -28.77 50.66
CA PHE A 137 7.13 -29.08 51.81
C PHE A 137 7.32 -28.11 52.98
N ASN A 138 6.23 -27.90 53.70
CA ASN A 138 6.15 -27.16 54.95
C ASN A 138 5.19 -27.93 55.86
N ASP A 139 5.23 -27.73 57.18
CA ASP A 139 4.32 -28.38 58.14
C ASP A 139 2.87 -27.80 58.08
N LEU A 140 2.34 -27.51 56.88
CA LEU A 140 1.02 -26.91 56.62
C LEU A 140 0.76 -25.58 57.38
N SER A 141 1.81 -24.79 57.65
CA SER A 141 1.78 -23.46 58.28
C SER A 141 2.00 -22.31 57.30
N GLY A 142 2.75 -22.54 56.21
CA GLY A 142 3.27 -21.54 55.28
C GLY A 142 2.50 -21.40 53.96
N THR A 143 2.88 -20.38 53.18
CA THR A 143 2.30 -20.08 51.86
C THR A 143 3.31 -20.35 50.75
N LEU A 144 2.90 -21.07 49.70
CA LEU A 144 3.70 -21.27 48.50
C LEU A 144 3.03 -20.57 47.32
N THR A 145 3.81 -19.74 46.63
CA THR A 145 3.39 -19.09 45.38
C THR A 145 4.33 -19.49 44.25
N ILE A 146 3.79 -19.96 43.14
CA ILE A 146 4.55 -20.33 41.94
C ILE A 146 4.10 -19.42 40.80
N ASN A 147 4.95 -18.46 40.43
CA ASN A 147 4.73 -17.55 39.31
C ASN A 147 5.31 -18.12 38.01
N GLY A 148 6.32 -18.97 38.09
CA GLY A 148 6.91 -19.61 36.92
C GLY A 148 7.92 -20.69 37.29
N GLY A 149 8.61 -21.20 36.27
CA GLY A 149 9.66 -22.21 36.39
C GLY A 149 9.21 -23.58 35.89
N THR A 150 10.17 -24.47 35.70
CA THR A 150 9.91 -25.90 35.51
C THR A 150 10.20 -26.62 36.83
N ILE A 151 9.16 -27.09 37.51
CA ILE A 151 9.22 -27.73 38.82
C ILE A 151 8.87 -29.20 38.66
N ASN A 152 9.87 -30.06 38.81
CA ASN A 152 9.75 -31.51 38.74
C ASN A 152 9.95 -32.12 40.12
N ILE A 153 8.93 -32.83 40.59
CA ILE A 153 8.92 -33.43 41.92
C ILE A 153 8.71 -34.93 41.81
N ASP A 154 9.68 -35.71 42.26
CA ASP A 154 9.61 -37.18 42.31
C ASP A 154 9.88 -37.65 43.73
N GLY A 155 8.81 -37.93 44.49
CA GLY A 155 8.91 -38.22 45.91
C GLY A 155 7.66 -37.84 46.72
N TYR A 156 7.77 -36.82 47.57
CA TYR A 156 6.78 -36.40 48.57
C TYR A 156 5.73 -35.41 48.06
N GLY A 157 5.85 -34.92 46.82
CA GLY A 157 4.90 -33.97 46.25
C GLY A 157 5.09 -32.53 46.76
N ILE A 158 4.02 -31.73 46.69
CA ILE A 158 3.97 -30.35 47.17
C ILE A 158 3.05 -30.27 48.39
N ASN A 159 3.53 -29.63 49.45
CA ASN A 159 2.75 -29.37 50.66
C ASN A 159 2.87 -27.91 51.13
N GLY A 160 1.75 -27.33 51.57
CA GLY A 160 1.67 -25.99 52.16
C GLY A 160 0.26 -25.68 52.66
N ARG A 161 0.09 -24.66 53.51
CA ARG A 161 -1.27 -24.27 53.97
C ARG A 161 -2.08 -23.63 52.85
N TYR A 162 -1.43 -22.73 52.13
CA TYR A 162 -2.02 -21.98 51.02
C TYR A 162 -1.09 -22.11 49.82
N ILE A 163 -1.62 -22.60 48.70
CA ILE A 163 -0.85 -22.74 47.45
C ILE A 163 -1.50 -21.86 46.39
N THR A 164 -0.71 -21.02 45.74
CA THR A 164 -1.12 -20.24 44.57
C THR A 164 -0.21 -20.57 43.40
N ILE A 165 -0.79 -20.98 42.28
CA ILE A 165 -0.07 -21.25 41.03
C ILE A 165 -0.54 -20.24 39.99
N ASN A 166 0.29 -19.25 39.67
CA ASN A 166 0.01 -18.26 38.65
C ASN A 166 0.57 -18.66 37.28
N GLY A 167 1.60 -19.51 37.25
CA GLY A 167 2.25 -20.00 36.04
C GLY A 167 3.19 -21.17 36.32
N GLY A 168 4.00 -21.55 35.33
CA GLY A 168 4.98 -22.64 35.48
C GLY A 168 4.60 -23.95 34.80
N TYR A 169 5.55 -24.89 34.78
CA TYR A 169 5.32 -26.31 34.51
C TYR A 169 5.57 -27.06 35.81
N ILE A 170 4.50 -27.60 36.40
CA ILE A 170 4.54 -28.31 37.67
C ILE A 170 4.21 -29.76 37.38
N SER A 171 5.16 -30.65 37.62
CA SER A 171 4.97 -32.10 37.49
C SER A 171 5.31 -32.75 38.82
N THR A 172 4.31 -33.36 39.47
CA THR A 172 4.50 -34.14 40.68
C THR A 172 4.21 -35.61 40.39
N ASN A 173 5.14 -36.47 40.77
CA ASN A 173 4.99 -37.91 40.77
C ASN A 173 5.23 -38.43 42.19
N CYS A 174 4.17 -38.49 42.99
CA CYS A 174 4.25 -39.03 44.34
C CYS A 174 3.97 -40.55 44.30
N SER A 175 5.06 -41.33 44.35
CA SER A 175 5.03 -42.80 44.31
C SER A 175 5.34 -43.47 45.66
N SER A 176 5.60 -42.67 46.70
CA SER A 176 6.02 -43.16 48.02
C SER A 176 4.84 -43.73 48.82
N TYR A 177 5.13 -44.71 49.67
CA TYR A 177 4.19 -45.26 50.68
C TYR A 177 4.48 -44.57 52.02
N GLY A 178 3.96 -43.35 52.22
CA GLY A 178 4.26 -42.49 53.36
C GLY A 178 3.03 -41.73 53.90
N TYR A 179 3.27 -40.68 54.72
CA TYR A 179 2.21 -39.87 55.34
C TYR A 179 1.53 -38.89 54.37
N ASP A 180 2.15 -38.58 53.24
CA ASP A 180 1.65 -37.65 52.23
C ASP A 180 1.69 -38.33 50.84
N ASN A 181 0.63 -39.08 50.51
CA ASN A 181 0.52 -39.88 49.28
C ASN A 181 -0.10 -39.08 48.12
N PHE A 182 0.10 -37.76 48.16
CA PHE A 182 -0.59 -36.80 47.31
C PHE A 182 0.38 -36.15 46.34
N GLY A 183 -0.06 -35.88 45.11
CA GLY A 183 0.73 -35.02 44.22
C GLY A 183 0.87 -33.62 44.80
N ILE A 184 -0.26 -33.03 45.21
CA ILE A 184 -0.37 -31.75 45.90
C ILE A 184 -1.32 -31.89 47.09
N ASP A 185 -0.88 -31.50 48.29
CA ASP A 185 -1.69 -31.50 49.52
C ASP A 185 -1.67 -30.12 50.20
N THR A 186 -2.85 -29.59 50.51
CA THR A 186 -2.99 -28.22 51.05
C THR A 186 -4.34 -27.98 51.71
N TYR A 187 -4.48 -26.89 52.47
CA TYR A 187 -5.80 -26.45 52.90
C TYR A 187 -6.57 -25.76 51.76
N LEU A 188 -5.91 -24.88 51.01
CA LEU A 188 -6.50 -24.19 49.86
C LEU A 188 -5.48 -24.08 48.71
N ILE A 189 -5.97 -24.34 47.51
CA ILE A 189 -5.21 -24.08 46.28
C ILE A 189 -5.99 -23.20 45.31
N THR A 190 -5.31 -22.23 44.74
CA THR A 190 -5.77 -21.42 43.61
C THR A 190 -4.83 -21.58 42.43
N ILE A 191 -5.37 -21.99 41.29
CA ILE A 191 -4.64 -22.16 40.03
C ILE A 191 -5.12 -21.07 39.06
N ASN A 192 -4.31 -20.05 38.87
CA ASN A 192 -4.57 -18.92 37.97
C ASN A 192 -3.91 -19.10 36.59
N GLY A 193 -3.08 -20.12 36.40
CA GLY A 193 -2.39 -20.40 35.13
C GLY A 193 -1.39 -21.55 35.23
N GLY A 194 -0.61 -21.74 34.17
CA GLY A 194 0.42 -22.77 34.09
C GLY A 194 -0.09 -24.16 33.69
N SER A 195 0.83 -25.13 33.65
CA SER A 195 0.55 -26.54 33.41
C SER A 195 0.83 -27.33 34.68
N VAL A 196 -0.19 -27.91 35.28
CA VAL A 196 -0.11 -28.68 36.53
C VAL A 196 -0.44 -30.13 36.23
N THR A 197 0.55 -31.01 36.35
CA THR A 197 0.37 -32.47 36.32
C THR A 197 0.62 -33.00 37.72
N ALA A 198 -0.44 -33.35 38.43
CA ALA A 198 -0.37 -33.81 39.81
C ALA A 198 -0.74 -35.29 39.92
N SER A 199 0.26 -36.15 40.13
CA SER A 199 0.06 -37.58 40.31
C SER A 199 0.43 -38.01 41.72
N GLY A 200 -0.49 -38.72 42.39
CA GLY A 200 -0.26 -39.29 43.72
C GLY A 200 -0.75 -40.71 43.85
N SER A 201 -0.12 -41.47 44.75
CA SER A 201 -0.50 -42.86 45.02
C SER A 201 -1.89 -42.95 45.68
N ASP A 202 -2.29 -41.94 46.48
CA ASP A 202 -3.66 -41.77 46.97
C ASP A 202 -4.47 -40.84 46.05
N MET A 203 -4.17 -39.53 46.11
CA MET A 203 -4.86 -38.51 45.31
C MET A 203 -3.90 -37.65 44.51
N GLY A 204 -4.33 -37.14 43.36
CA GLY A 204 -3.55 -36.19 42.58
C GLY A 204 -3.44 -34.85 43.29
N ILE A 205 -4.58 -34.19 43.51
CA ILE A 205 -4.70 -32.93 44.26
C ILE A 205 -5.70 -33.12 45.41
N ASN A 206 -5.26 -32.89 46.64
CA ASN A 206 -6.07 -32.92 47.85
C ASN A 206 -6.13 -31.52 48.49
N ALA A 207 -7.33 -30.99 48.71
CA ALA A 207 -7.49 -29.76 49.50
C ALA A 207 -8.84 -29.64 50.22
N SER A 208 -9.00 -28.65 51.10
CA SER A 208 -10.35 -28.28 51.56
C SER A 208 -11.10 -27.50 50.47
N THR A 209 -10.41 -26.59 49.78
CA THR A 209 -10.96 -25.78 48.69
C THR A 209 -10.00 -25.74 47.50
N ILE A 210 -10.52 -26.00 46.30
CA ILE A 210 -9.80 -25.89 45.04
C ILE A 210 -10.49 -24.84 44.18
N THR A 211 -9.74 -23.88 43.67
CA THR A 211 -10.21 -22.91 42.67
C THR A 211 -9.30 -22.95 41.45
N ILE A 212 -9.87 -23.24 40.29
CA ILE A 212 -9.15 -23.25 39.01
C ILE A 212 -9.73 -22.10 38.17
N ASN A 213 -8.96 -21.03 38.05
CA ASN A 213 -9.31 -19.84 37.28
C ASN A 213 -8.74 -19.89 35.85
N SER A 214 -7.64 -20.62 35.63
CA SER A 214 -7.06 -20.88 34.30
C SER A 214 -6.06 -22.04 34.35
N GLY A 215 -5.30 -22.24 33.26
CA GLY A 215 -4.24 -23.24 33.15
C GLY A 215 -4.71 -24.61 32.67
N ASN A 216 -3.77 -25.54 32.54
CA ASN A 216 -4.03 -26.94 32.21
C ASN A 216 -3.76 -27.80 33.44
N VAL A 217 -4.79 -28.44 33.98
CA VAL A 217 -4.71 -29.26 35.19
C VAL A 217 -5.00 -30.71 34.84
N ILE A 218 -3.98 -31.55 34.98
CA ILE A 218 -4.08 -33.01 34.86
C ILE A 218 -3.80 -33.60 36.23
N ALA A 219 -4.77 -34.28 36.82
CA ALA A 219 -4.63 -34.82 38.17
C ALA A 219 -5.00 -36.31 38.21
N SER A 220 -4.14 -37.14 38.81
CA SER A 220 -4.37 -38.58 38.90
C SER A 220 -4.07 -39.12 40.29
N GLY A 221 -5.02 -39.87 40.84
CA GLY A 221 -4.86 -40.64 42.07
C GLY A 221 -4.96 -42.12 41.75
N THR A 222 -4.00 -42.94 42.22
CA THR A 222 -4.01 -44.37 41.87
C THR A 222 -4.95 -45.20 42.74
N SER A 223 -5.18 -44.80 44.00
CA SER A 223 -6.04 -45.54 44.93
C SER A 223 -7.34 -44.81 45.31
N SER A 224 -7.44 -43.51 45.02
CA SER A 224 -8.61 -42.69 45.33
C SER A 224 -8.91 -41.69 44.19
N TYR A 225 -8.92 -40.38 44.48
CA TYR A 225 -9.38 -39.35 43.56
C TYR A 225 -8.26 -38.70 42.76
N GLY A 226 -8.53 -38.35 41.50
CA GLY A 226 -7.67 -37.40 40.78
C GLY A 226 -7.65 -36.04 41.48
N ILE A 227 -8.83 -35.48 41.70
CA ILE A 227 -9.03 -34.22 42.43
C ILE A 227 -10.02 -34.45 43.58
N TYR A 228 -9.64 -34.10 44.80
CA TYR A 228 -10.50 -34.12 45.97
C TYR A 228 -10.50 -32.78 46.70
N ALA A 229 -11.70 -32.22 46.90
CA ALA A 229 -11.89 -31.14 47.86
C ALA A 229 -13.34 -31.02 48.33
N THR A 230 -13.56 -30.43 49.51
CA THR A 230 -14.95 -30.18 49.96
C THR A 230 -15.71 -29.28 48.97
N GLN A 231 -15.00 -28.31 48.39
CA GLN A 231 -15.50 -27.42 47.34
C GLN A 231 -14.47 -27.31 46.21
N ILE A 232 -14.91 -27.57 44.99
CA ILE A 232 -14.15 -27.39 43.75
C ILE A 232 -14.87 -26.31 42.95
N SER A 233 -14.19 -25.19 42.69
CA SER A 233 -14.69 -24.09 41.87
C SER A 233 -13.94 -24.04 40.55
N LEU A 234 -14.65 -24.26 39.44
CA LEU A 234 -14.12 -24.16 38.09
C LEU A 234 -14.55 -22.81 37.49
N ALA A 235 -13.58 -21.91 37.29
CA ALA A 235 -13.78 -20.56 36.77
C ALA A 235 -12.96 -20.30 35.49
N GLY A 236 -12.39 -21.35 34.89
CA GLY A 236 -11.55 -21.32 33.69
C GLY A 236 -10.52 -22.45 33.71
N GLY A 237 -9.71 -22.55 32.65
CA GLY A 237 -8.70 -23.60 32.54
C GLY A 237 -9.25 -24.96 32.09
N ILE A 238 -8.39 -25.76 31.45
CA ILE A 238 -8.69 -27.13 31.01
C ILE A 238 -8.40 -28.07 32.17
N VAL A 239 -9.34 -28.97 32.48
CA VAL A 239 -9.19 -29.91 33.60
C VAL A 239 -9.43 -31.35 33.14
N LYS A 240 -8.49 -32.23 33.47
CA LYS A 240 -8.62 -33.67 33.33
C LYS A 240 -8.26 -34.32 34.66
N ALA A 241 -9.18 -35.06 35.26
CA ALA A 241 -8.92 -35.82 36.48
C ALA A 241 -9.25 -37.30 36.27
N SER A 242 -8.54 -38.20 36.96
CA SER A 242 -8.89 -39.62 36.99
C SER A 242 -10.20 -39.91 37.72
N SER A 243 -10.63 -38.97 38.58
CA SER A 243 -11.95 -38.92 39.21
C SER A 243 -12.04 -37.66 40.09
N TYR A 244 -13.26 -37.29 40.47
CA TYR A 244 -13.54 -36.12 41.32
C TYR A 244 -14.21 -36.54 42.63
N GLY A 245 -13.77 -35.97 43.75
CA GLY A 245 -14.41 -36.13 45.05
C GLY A 245 -14.77 -34.80 45.69
N GLY A 246 -16.04 -34.65 46.09
CA GLY A 246 -16.57 -33.44 46.71
C GLY A 246 -17.69 -32.77 45.92
N THR A 247 -17.87 -31.45 46.13
CA THR A 247 -18.86 -30.66 45.40
C THR A 247 -18.19 -29.76 44.37
N THR A 248 -18.47 -30.00 43.09
CA THR A 248 -17.98 -29.15 41.99
C THR A 248 -19.02 -28.11 41.61
N THR A 249 -18.60 -26.86 41.54
CA THR A 249 -19.38 -25.71 41.08
C THR A 249 -18.64 -25.01 39.95
N ILE A 250 -19.38 -24.54 38.95
CA ILE A 250 -18.83 -23.70 37.89
C ILE A 250 -19.14 -22.25 38.24
N ALA A 251 -18.14 -21.38 38.12
CA ALA A 251 -18.30 -19.96 38.40
C ALA A 251 -19.31 -19.32 37.43
N GLU A 252 -19.99 -18.27 37.91
CA GLU A 252 -20.96 -17.53 37.11
C GLU A 252 -20.32 -17.02 35.80
N GLY A 253 -21.03 -17.17 34.68
CA GLY A 253 -20.53 -16.77 33.36
C GLY A 253 -19.73 -17.82 32.60
N PHE A 254 -19.42 -18.97 33.23
CA PHE A 254 -18.72 -20.07 32.57
C PHE A 254 -19.64 -21.27 32.33
N ASN A 255 -19.42 -21.95 31.21
CA ASN A 255 -19.88 -23.31 30.97
C ASN A 255 -18.65 -24.20 30.75
N TYR A 256 -18.82 -25.51 30.90
CA TYR A 256 -17.80 -26.48 30.55
C TYR A 256 -18.38 -27.54 29.63
N PHE A 257 -17.60 -27.94 28.63
CA PHE A 257 -17.89 -29.05 27.75
C PHE A 257 -17.21 -30.31 28.26
N ASP A 258 -17.99 -31.38 28.42
CA ASP A 258 -17.56 -32.68 28.94
C ASP A 258 -17.33 -33.74 27.85
N GLY A 259 -17.24 -33.34 26.58
CA GLY A 259 -17.20 -34.26 25.44
C GLY A 259 -18.58 -34.55 24.83
N ILE A 260 -19.67 -34.30 25.57
CA ILE A 260 -21.05 -34.55 25.13
C ILE A 260 -21.87 -33.26 25.05
N LYS A 261 -21.80 -32.41 26.08
CA LYS A 261 -22.58 -31.16 26.18
C LYS A 261 -21.85 -30.07 26.97
N SER A 262 -22.19 -28.82 26.69
CA SER A 262 -21.84 -27.68 27.55
C SER A 262 -22.82 -27.58 28.72
N SER A 263 -22.34 -27.29 29.94
CA SER A 263 -23.18 -27.11 31.13
C SER A 263 -22.54 -26.19 32.17
N SER A 264 -23.37 -25.49 32.94
CA SER A 264 -22.98 -24.70 34.12
C SER A 264 -23.08 -25.50 35.44
N THR A 265 -23.53 -26.75 35.39
CA THR A 265 -23.50 -27.69 36.52
C THR A 265 -23.21 -29.12 36.05
N PHE A 266 -22.46 -29.88 36.84
CA PHE A 266 -22.28 -31.31 36.62
C PHE A 266 -22.70 -32.10 37.85
N SER A 267 -23.50 -33.15 37.65
CA SER A 267 -23.95 -34.04 38.74
C SER A 267 -23.03 -35.23 38.95
N VAL A 268 -22.36 -35.69 37.90
CA VAL A 268 -21.32 -36.73 37.88
C VAL A 268 -20.42 -36.39 36.69
N LEU A 269 -19.13 -36.20 36.93
CA LEU A 269 -18.13 -36.04 35.87
C LEU A 269 -17.69 -37.45 35.45
N ASP A 270 -17.66 -37.74 34.15
CA ASP A 270 -17.12 -39.03 33.67
C ASP A 270 -15.59 -39.03 33.80
N ASP A 271 -15.03 -40.11 34.32
CA ASP A 271 -13.68 -40.21 34.90
C ASP A 271 -12.54 -40.21 33.85
N THR A 272 -12.84 -39.81 32.61
CA THR A 272 -11.87 -39.79 31.51
C THR A 272 -11.95 -38.57 30.58
N GLU A 273 -12.99 -37.74 30.72
CA GLU A 273 -13.26 -36.64 29.79
C GLU A 273 -12.47 -35.37 30.14
N ILE A 274 -12.05 -34.64 29.11
CA ILE A 274 -11.35 -33.37 29.26
C ILE A 274 -12.41 -32.27 29.35
N LEU A 275 -12.49 -31.64 30.53
CA LEU A 275 -13.37 -30.51 30.74
C LEU A 275 -12.77 -29.26 30.13
N ARG A 276 -13.45 -28.72 29.12
CA ARG A 276 -13.03 -27.50 28.41
C ARG A 276 -13.95 -26.34 28.73
N PRO A 277 -13.42 -25.18 29.13
CA PRO A 277 -14.24 -24.00 29.37
C PRO A 277 -14.86 -23.51 28.04
N VAL A 278 -16.14 -23.15 28.10
CA VAL A 278 -16.93 -22.56 27.02
C VAL A 278 -17.57 -21.29 27.54
N ILE A 279 -17.50 -20.21 26.76
CA ILE A 279 -18.17 -18.95 27.07
C ILE A 279 -19.06 -18.50 25.91
N SER A 280 -19.97 -17.58 26.20
CA SER A 280 -20.69 -16.83 25.18
C SER A 280 -19.89 -15.57 24.82
N THR A 281 -19.62 -15.35 23.53
CA THR A 281 -18.84 -14.23 23.02
C THR A 281 -19.48 -13.60 21.77
N SER A 282 -18.81 -12.59 21.21
CA SER A 282 -19.19 -11.90 19.98
C SER A 282 -17.99 -11.64 19.09
N TYR A 283 -18.23 -11.45 17.80
CA TYR A 283 -17.22 -11.09 16.81
C TYR A 283 -17.79 -10.28 15.64
N ILE A 284 -16.91 -9.61 14.91
CA ILE A 284 -17.26 -8.88 13.68
C ILE A 284 -17.13 -9.82 12.48
N ASN A 285 -18.21 -10.02 11.75
CA ASN A 285 -18.26 -10.85 10.55
C ASN A 285 -17.61 -10.15 9.34
N LYS A 286 -17.41 -10.88 8.25
CA LYS A 286 -16.78 -10.38 7.00
C LYS A 286 -17.47 -9.17 6.37
N ASP A 287 -18.78 -8.99 6.60
CA ASP A 287 -19.58 -7.85 6.13
C ASP A 287 -19.60 -6.69 7.13
N LYS A 288 -18.70 -6.75 8.13
CA LYS A 288 -18.56 -5.82 9.25
C LYS A 288 -19.77 -5.78 10.20
N SER A 289 -20.70 -6.75 10.09
CA SER A 289 -21.81 -6.88 11.04
C SER A 289 -21.39 -7.60 12.33
N PRO A 290 -21.90 -7.21 13.50
CA PRO A 290 -21.64 -7.92 14.75
C PRO A 290 -22.46 -9.21 14.83
N ILE A 291 -21.82 -10.29 15.29
CA ILE A 291 -22.46 -11.56 15.68
C ILE A 291 -22.32 -11.69 17.20
N THR A 292 -23.43 -11.92 17.89
CA THR A 292 -23.48 -12.04 19.36
C THR A 292 -23.92 -13.42 19.81
N ASP A 293 -23.76 -13.69 21.11
CA ASP A 293 -24.25 -14.90 21.79
C ASP A 293 -23.67 -16.21 21.22
N VAL A 294 -22.41 -16.18 20.81
CA VAL A 294 -21.72 -17.31 20.17
C VAL A 294 -21.00 -18.13 21.23
N GLU A 295 -21.30 -19.42 21.31
CA GLU A 295 -20.53 -20.34 22.14
C GLU A 295 -19.17 -20.66 21.51
N ALA A 296 -18.11 -20.50 22.30
CA ALA A 296 -16.72 -20.76 21.89
C ALA A 296 -15.91 -21.35 23.05
N PHE A 297 -15.01 -22.29 22.74
CA PHE A 297 -14.05 -22.84 23.69
C PHE A 297 -13.03 -21.78 24.07
N VAL A 298 -12.79 -21.56 25.36
CA VAL A 298 -11.75 -20.63 25.80
C VAL A 298 -10.39 -21.25 25.51
N LEU A 299 -9.58 -20.56 24.73
CA LEU A 299 -8.21 -20.97 24.45
C LEU A 299 -7.33 -20.64 25.66
N THR A 300 -6.76 -21.67 26.29
CA THR A 300 -5.91 -21.52 27.48
C THR A 300 -4.47 -21.75 27.11
N GLY A 301 -3.59 -20.80 27.45
CA GLY A 301 -2.16 -20.88 27.13
C GLY A 301 -1.53 -22.17 27.66
N SER A 302 -0.52 -22.64 26.96
CA SER A 302 0.22 -23.85 27.31
C SER A 302 1.70 -23.55 27.35
N ALA A 303 2.34 -23.83 28.49
CA ALA A 303 3.80 -23.81 28.58
C ALA A 303 4.46 -25.05 27.94
N TYR A 304 3.68 -25.92 27.27
CA TYR A 304 4.20 -27.08 26.55
C TYR A 304 4.98 -26.64 25.33
N THR A 305 6.21 -27.12 25.20
CA THR A 305 7.14 -26.77 24.11
C THR A 305 6.97 -27.64 22.87
N GLY A 306 6.05 -28.60 22.89
CA GLY A 306 5.69 -29.42 21.72
C GLY A 306 4.35 -28.98 21.11
N THR A 307 3.82 -29.82 20.22
CA THR A 307 2.53 -29.56 19.58
C THR A 307 1.36 -29.62 20.56
N THR A 308 0.59 -28.55 20.65
CA THR A 308 -0.74 -28.55 21.27
C THR A 308 -1.78 -28.91 20.23
N GLU A 309 -2.30 -30.13 20.29
CA GLU A 309 -3.36 -30.63 19.41
C GLU A 309 -4.75 -30.21 19.90
N LEU A 310 -5.50 -29.53 19.05
CA LEU A 310 -6.88 -29.12 19.28
C LEU A 310 -7.79 -29.63 18.15
N PRO A 311 -9.02 -30.09 18.47
CA PRO A 311 -10.01 -30.42 17.45
C PRO A 311 -10.48 -29.15 16.72
N GLY A 312 -11.00 -29.31 15.50
CA GLY A 312 -11.74 -28.23 14.84
C GLY A 312 -12.91 -27.73 15.69
N GLY A 313 -13.26 -26.46 15.52
CA GLY A 313 -14.31 -25.81 16.30
C GLY A 313 -14.06 -24.32 16.48
N ARG A 314 -14.85 -23.69 17.34
CA ARG A 314 -14.75 -22.27 17.62
C ARG A 314 -14.02 -22.01 18.93
N TYR A 315 -12.94 -21.26 18.85
CA TYR A 315 -12.11 -20.89 19.98
C TYR A 315 -12.15 -19.38 20.21
N VAL A 316 -12.07 -18.97 21.46
CA VAL A 316 -12.00 -17.57 21.86
C VAL A 316 -10.81 -17.36 22.79
N VAL A 317 -10.00 -16.35 22.48
CA VAL A 317 -8.93 -15.89 23.36
C VAL A 317 -9.51 -14.83 24.28
N THR A 318 -9.36 -15.02 25.59
CA THR A 318 -9.84 -14.09 26.62
C THR A 318 -8.72 -13.73 27.59
N GLY A 319 -8.67 -12.48 28.04
CA GLY A 319 -7.66 -12.01 28.99
C GLY A 319 -6.30 -11.72 28.35
N SER A 320 -5.38 -11.16 29.13
CA SER A 320 -4.23 -10.42 28.63
C SER A 320 -2.95 -11.24 28.34
N ASN A 321 -2.90 -12.56 28.57
CA ASN A 321 -1.66 -13.35 28.44
C ASN A 321 -1.89 -14.85 28.13
N VAL A 322 -2.31 -15.19 26.92
CA VAL A 322 -2.36 -16.59 26.45
C VAL A 322 -1.06 -16.90 25.70
N CYS A 323 -0.15 -17.67 26.30
CA CYS A 323 1.15 -17.97 25.67
C CYS A 323 1.28 -19.46 25.32
N TYR A 324 1.86 -19.74 24.16
CA TYR A 324 2.28 -21.07 23.71
C TYR A 324 3.77 -21.07 23.40
N SER A 325 4.47 -22.09 23.89
CA SER A 325 5.91 -22.29 23.65
C SER A 325 6.21 -23.31 22.53
N GLY A 326 5.17 -23.82 21.87
CA GLY A 326 5.24 -24.80 20.79
C GLY A 326 4.06 -24.62 19.83
N MET A 327 4.02 -25.43 18.77
CA MET A 327 3.01 -25.33 17.70
C MET A 327 1.57 -25.51 18.23
N LEU A 328 0.64 -24.69 17.75
CA LEU A 328 -0.79 -24.85 17.95
C LEU A 328 -1.40 -25.52 16.71
N ASN A 329 -1.77 -26.80 16.82
CA ASN A 329 -2.33 -27.57 15.70
C ASN A 329 -3.85 -27.73 15.83
N PHE A 330 -4.59 -27.37 14.78
CA PHE A 330 -6.02 -27.64 14.66
C PHE A 330 -6.30 -28.75 13.64
N THR A 331 -7.00 -29.79 14.10
CA THR A 331 -7.32 -31.01 13.33
C THR A 331 -8.67 -30.96 12.60
N GLY A 332 -9.17 -29.75 12.31
CA GLY A 332 -10.41 -29.52 11.56
C GLY A 332 -10.72 -28.02 11.40
N ASP A 333 -11.80 -27.71 10.68
CA ASP A 333 -12.25 -26.32 10.45
C ASP A 333 -12.33 -25.52 11.76
N THR A 334 -11.71 -24.34 11.78
CA THR A 334 -11.47 -23.57 13.00
C THR A 334 -11.86 -22.10 12.84
N ASP A 335 -12.66 -21.62 13.79
CA ASP A 335 -12.92 -20.19 14.00
C ASP A 335 -12.12 -19.73 15.23
N LEU A 336 -11.21 -18.77 15.07
CA LEU A 336 -10.45 -18.15 16.17
C LEU A 336 -10.94 -16.73 16.42
N ILE A 337 -11.48 -16.46 17.60
CA ILE A 337 -12.00 -15.15 18.01
C ILE A 337 -11.02 -14.49 18.98
N LEU A 338 -10.49 -13.33 18.59
CA LEU A 338 -9.62 -12.50 19.43
C LEU A 338 -10.48 -11.46 20.17
N SER A 339 -10.72 -11.70 21.46
CA SER A 339 -11.49 -10.75 22.29
C SER A 339 -10.76 -9.43 22.47
N ASP A 340 -11.50 -8.37 22.75
CA ASP A 340 -10.94 -7.04 22.97
C ASP A 340 -9.91 -7.04 24.10
N GLY A 341 -8.74 -6.45 23.85
CA GLY A 341 -7.60 -6.41 24.77
C GLY A 341 -6.94 -7.77 25.05
N ALA A 342 -7.42 -8.85 24.45
CA ALA A 342 -6.82 -10.17 24.62
C ALA A 342 -5.54 -10.28 23.81
N VAL A 343 -4.53 -10.98 24.34
CA VAL A 343 -3.26 -11.21 23.65
C VAL A 343 -2.92 -12.69 23.68
N ILE A 344 -2.71 -13.27 22.51
CA ILE A 344 -2.13 -14.59 22.34
C ILE A 344 -0.73 -14.47 21.73
N LYS A 345 0.25 -15.16 22.32
CA LYS A 345 1.64 -15.22 21.86
C LYS A 345 2.05 -16.65 21.61
N ILE A 346 2.67 -16.93 20.47
CA ILE A 346 3.21 -18.26 20.13
C ILE A 346 4.68 -18.08 19.75
N ASN A 347 5.58 -18.51 20.64
CA ASN A 347 7.02 -18.36 20.45
C ASN A 347 7.71 -19.72 20.61
N ASN A 348 8.49 -20.14 19.61
CA ASN A 348 9.27 -21.39 19.68
C ASN A 348 10.76 -21.13 19.36
N GLU A 349 11.44 -20.39 20.25
CA GLU A 349 12.85 -19.99 20.04
C GLU A 349 13.85 -21.15 20.13
N SER A 350 13.45 -22.28 20.73
CA SER A 350 14.28 -23.49 20.92
C SER A 350 14.19 -24.51 19.79
N ALA A 351 13.39 -24.23 18.76
CA ALA A 351 13.23 -25.04 17.56
C ALA A 351 14.55 -25.23 16.79
N LEU A 352 14.92 -26.49 16.51
CA LEU A 352 16.09 -26.85 15.71
C LEU A 352 15.74 -27.15 14.24
N TYR A 353 14.46 -27.09 13.84
CA TYR A 353 13.97 -27.59 12.55
C TYR A 353 12.93 -26.67 11.87
N ASP A 354 12.82 -26.79 10.55
CA ASP A 354 11.95 -25.96 9.69
C ASP A 354 10.44 -26.28 9.83
N ASN A 355 10.07 -27.34 10.57
CA ASN A 355 8.67 -27.80 10.69
C ASN A 355 7.95 -27.22 11.92
N ASP A 356 8.55 -26.24 12.59
CA ASP A 356 8.07 -25.67 13.85
C ASP A 356 7.17 -24.46 13.58
N TYR A 357 5.96 -24.74 13.09
CA TYR A 357 4.92 -23.74 12.78
C TYR A 357 4.37 -23.07 14.05
N GLY A 358 3.85 -21.85 13.90
CA GLY A 358 3.12 -21.18 14.98
C GLY A 358 1.72 -21.75 15.14
N ILE A 359 0.86 -21.48 14.16
CA ILE A 359 -0.43 -22.15 13.99
C ILE A 359 -0.35 -23.05 12.77
N TYR A 360 -0.80 -24.30 12.91
CA TYR A 360 -0.90 -25.25 11.82
C TYR A 360 -2.31 -25.85 11.75
N THR A 361 -2.80 -26.06 10.54
CA THR A 361 -3.98 -26.88 10.26
C THR A 361 -3.94 -27.44 8.84
N SER A 362 -4.64 -28.54 8.58
CA SER A 362 -4.91 -29.03 7.21
C SER A 362 -6.23 -28.53 6.63
N ASP A 363 -7.02 -27.82 7.44
CA ASP A 363 -8.41 -27.45 7.17
C ASP A 363 -8.58 -25.92 7.19
N ALA A 364 -9.80 -25.40 7.13
CA ALA A 364 -10.01 -23.95 7.10
C ALA A 364 -9.71 -23.29 8.45
N LEU A 365 -9.00 -22.16 8.42
CA LEU A 365 -8.81 -21.29 9.59
C LEU A 365 -9.43 -19.92 9.30
N THR A 366 -10.39 -19.50 10.13
CA THR A 366 -10.95 -18.15 10.08
C THR A 366 -10.66 -17.38 11.37
N ILE A 367 -10.05 -16.20 11.26
CA ILE A 367 -9.70 -15.34 12.39
C ILE A 367 -10.63 -14.13 12.41
N TYR A 368 -11.18 -13.84 13.59
CA TYR A 368 -12.06 -12.71 13.85
C TYR A 368 -11.56 -11.88 15.02
N ALA A 369 -11.87 -10.59 15.03
CA ALA A 369 -11.84 -9.77 16.25
C ALA A 369 -13.24 -9.56 16.82
N GLN A 370 -13.30 -9.34 18.13
CA GLN A 370 -14.52 -8.97 18.82
C GLN A 370 -15.03 -7.57 18.43
N SER A 371 -14.12 -6.63 18.21
CA SER A 371 -14.44 -5.27 17.77
C SER A 371 -13.51 -4.79 16.65
N THR A 372 -13.58 -3.49 16.32
CA THR A 372 -12.67 -2.81 15.39
C THR A 372 -11.93 -1.69 16.13
N GLY A 373 -10.70 -1.35 15.74
CA GLY A 373 -9.90 -0.27 16.33
C GLY A 373 -8.75 -0.77 17.20
N ASP A 374 -8.21 0.09 18.06
CA ASP A 374 -6.95 -0.17 18.76
C ASP A 374 -7.06 -1.22 19.89
N ASN A 375 -8.27 -1.48 20.37
CA ASN A 375 -8.51 -2.46 21.44
C ASN A 375 -8.77 -3.87 20.91
N GLN A 376 -8.61 -4.11 19.61
CA GLN A 376 -8.74 -5.45 19.04
C GLN A 376 -7.78 -6.43 19.71
N GLY A 377 -8.23 -7.67 19.89
CA GLY A 377 -7.34 -8.73 20.37
C GLY A 377 -6.19 -8.99 19.39
N SER A 378 -5.05 -9.39 19.95
CA SER A 378 -3.78 -9.56 19.22
C SER A 378 -3.32 -11.02 19.20
N LEU A 379 -2.83 -11.47 18.05
CA LEU A 379 -2.12 -12.73 17.82
C LEU A 379 -0.70 -12.42 17.36
N THR A 380 0.29 -12.71 18.19
CA THR A 380 1.71 -12.55 17.85
C THR A 380 2.38 -13.92 17.78
N ILE A 381 3.05 -14.20 16.68
CA ILE A 381 3.75 -15.45 16.41
C ILE A 381 5.18 -15.14 16.01
N ASN A 382 6.13 -15.82 16.64
CA ASN A 382 7.55 -15.76 16.28
C ASN A 382 8.17 -17.16 16.34
N VAL A 383 8.37 -17.77 15.18
CA VAL A 383 8.78 -19.18 15.05
C VAL A 383 9.81 -19.41 13.95
N LYS A 384 10.38 -20.62 13.89
CA LYS A 384 11.34 -21.03 12.86
C LYS A 384 10.70 -21.67 11.62
N GLY A 385 9.51 -22.26 11.73
CA GLY A 385 8.71 -22.64 10.56
C GLY A 385 7.89 -21.46 10.04
N ASP A 386 6.71 -21.74 9.50
CA ASP A 386 5.76 -20.70 9.11
C ASP A 386 5.03 -20.12 10.32
N GLY A 387 4.71 -18.83 10.27
CA GLY A 387 3.90 -18.18 11.30
C GLY A 387 2.51 -18.80 11.41
N ILE A 388 1.71 -18.72 10.34
CA ILE A 388 0.39 -19.35 10.23
C ILE A 388 0.36 -20.20 8.96
N SER A 389 0.12 -21.50 9.10
CA SER A 389 0.08 -22.46 7.99
C SER A 389 -1.26 -23.20 7.93
N SER A 390 -1.86 -23.24 6.74
CA SER A 390 -3.05 -24.06 6.43
C SER A 390 -2.77 -24.92 5.19
N TYR A 391 -2.03 -26.02 5.39
CA TYR A 391 -1.56 -26.88 4.30
C TYR A 391 -2.71 -27.75 3.76
N GLY A 392 -3.32 -27.32 2.65
CA GLY A 392 -4.50 -27.92 2.04
C GLY A 392 -5.82 -27.22 2.36
N GLY A 393 -5.80 -26.19 3.20
CA GLY A 393 -6.96 -25.41 3.63
C GLY A 393 -6.87 -23.93 3.27
N LYS A 394 -7.94 -23.20 3.63
CA LYS A 394 -8.07 -21.76 3.40
C LYS A 394 -7.85 -20.99 4.69
N ILE A 395 -7.10 -19.88 4.61
CA ILE A 395 -7.04 -18.88 5.67
C ILE A 395 -7.95 -17.70 5.34
N THR A 396 -8.79 -17.31 6.29
CA THR A 396 -9.60 -16.09 6.22
C THR A 396 -9.34 -15.21 7.43
N ILE A 397 -9.01 -13.94 7.22
CA ILE A 397 -8.78 -12.95 8.28
C ILE A 397 -9.82 -11.84 8.15
N ASN A 398 -10.73 -11.75 9.12
CA ASN A 398 -11.78 -10.74 9.15
C ASN A 398 -11.49 -9.58 10.12
N GLY A 399 -10.55 -9.75 11.04
CA GLY A 399 -10.19 -8.75 12.04
C GLY A 399 -9.07 -9.20 12.97
N GLY A 400 -8.67 -8.33 13.90
CA GLY A 400 -7.62 -8.59 14.88
C GLY A 400 -6.33 -7.84 14.57
N ILE A 401 -5.42 -7.83 15.53
CA ILE A 401 -4.03 -7.45 15.33
C ILE A 401 -3.24 -8.75 15.19
N ILE A 402 -2.64 -9.00 14.04
CA ILE A 402 -1.99 -10.27 13.73
C ILE A 402 -0.57 -9.97 13.31
N GLU A 403 0.40 -10.53 14.02
CA GLU A 403 1.82 -10.45 13.72
C GLU A 403 2.35 -11.87 13.54
N ALA A 404 2.36 -12.35 12.30
CA ALA A 404 2.81 -13.69 11.96
C ALA A 404 4.25 -13.65 11.42
N THR A 405 5.22 -13.95 12.28
CA THR A 405 6.64 -14.01 11.89
C THR A 405 7.13 -15.46 11.87
N GLY A 406 7.42 -15.96 10.68
CA GLY A 406 8.11 -17.22 10.43
C GLY A 406 9.52 -16.98 9.90
N TYR A 407 10.38 -18.00 9.95
CA TYR A 407 11.66 -17.95 9.22
C TYR A 407 11.50 -18.45 7.78
N ASP A 408 10.61 -19.42 7.53
CA ASP A 408 10.14 -19.73 6.17
C ASP A 408 9.01 -18.76 5.79
N ASP A 409 7.72 -19.02 5.98
CA ASP A 409 6.69 -18.05 5.56
C ASP A 409 5.97 -17.35 6.71
N GLY A 410 5.59 -16.09 6.52
CA GLY A 410 4.73 -15.41 7.51
C GLY A 410 3.35 -16.07 7.56
N ILE A 411 2.71 -16.19 6.39
CA ILE A 411 1.44 -16.90 6.19
C ILE A 411 1.56 -17.81 4.95
N ASP A 412 1.27 -19.09 5.13
CA ASP A 412 1.16 -20.11 4.07
C ASP A 412 -0.27 -20.70 4.06
N ALA A 413 -0.91 -20.75 2.88
CA ALA A 413 -2.20 -21.43 2.71
C ALA A 413 -2.47 -21.86 1.27
N SER A 414 -3.49 -22.70 1.06
CA SER A 414 -4.02 -22.96 -0.29
C SER A 414 -4.81 -21.77 -0.85
N GLU A 415 -5.50 -21.03 0.00
CA GLU A 415 -6.18 -19.77 -0.36
C GLU A 415 -6.08 -18.79 0.80
N LEU A 416 -5.99 -17.50 0.50
CA LEU A 416 -6.01 -16.42 1.48
C LEU A 416 -7.13 -15.42 1.17
N THR A 417 -7.90 -15.07 2.19
CA THR A 417 -8.85 -13.95 2.12
C THR A 417 -8.67 -13.02 3.32
N ILE A 418 -8.43 -11.74 3.08
CA ILE A 418 -8.35 -10.72 4.13
C ILE A 418 -9.44 -9.69 3.89
N THR A 419 -10.33 -9.50 4.86
CA THR A 419 -11.41 -8.50 4.79
C THR A 419 -11.27 -7.39 5.84
N GLY A 420 -10.37 -7.56 6.81
CA GLY A 420 -10.14 -6.62 7.90
C GLY A 420 -8.95 -7.02 8.78
N GLY A 421 -8.70 -6.22 9.81
CA GLY A 421 -7.60 -6.41 10.76
C GLY A 421 -6.33 -5.65 10.41
N ASN A 422 -5.38 -5.62 11.35
CA ASN A 422 -4.01 -5.17 11.15
C ASN A 422 -3.15 -6.44 11.03
N VAL A 423 -2.65 -6.76 9.84
CA VAL A 423 -1.98 -8.02 9.53
C VAL A 423 -0.54 -7.74 9.13
N THR A 424 0.40 -8.10 9.97
CA THR A 424 1.82 -8.15 9.66
C THR A 424 2.23 -9.59 9.43
N ALA A 425 2.80 -9.90 8.26
CA ALA A 425 3.25 -11.23 7.88
C ALA A 425 4.70 -11.16 7.40
N ASN A 426 5.61 -11.78 8.15
CA ASN A 426 7.05 -11.71 7.90
C ASN A 426 7.63 -13.12 7.74
N GLY A 427 8.44 -13.31 6.70
CA GLY A 427 9.15 -14.55 6.44
C GLY A 427 10.11 -14.40 5.26
N LYS A 428 10.72 -15.50 4.82
CA LYS A 428 11.29 -15.65 3.49
C LYS A 428 10.31 -15.16 2.42
N PHE A 429 9.05 -15.58 2.47
CA PHE A 429 7.92 -14.87 1.88
C PHE A 429 7.06 -14.28 3.00
N GLY A 430 6.52 -13.07 2.79
CA GLY A 430 5.56 -12.51 3.75
C GLY A 430 4.28 -13.35 3.76
N MET A 431 3.68 -13.53 2.59
CA MET A 431 2.51 -14.38 2.33
C MET A 431 2.79 -15.26 1.10
N ASN A 432 2.87 -16.57 1.29
CA ASN A 432 3.10 -17.56 0.22
C ASN A 432 1.85 -18.43 0.04
N ILE A 433 1.05 -18.13 -0.97
CA ILE A 433 -0.25 -18.77 -1.16
C ILE A 433 -0.23 -19.62 -2.42
N TYR A 434 -0.65 -20.88 -2.33
CA TYR A 434 -0.62 -21.79 -3.48
C TYR A 434 -1.71 -21.44 -4.52
N GLY A 435 -2.87 -20.96 -4.06
CA GLY A 435 -4.03 -20.60 -4.87
C GLY A 435 -4.37 -19.11 -4.76
N GLU A 436 -5.66 -18.78 -4.63
CA GLU A 436 -6.12 -17.39 -4.74
C GLU A 436 -5.79 -16.53 -3.51
N ILE A 437 -5.49 -15.26 -3.75
CA ILE A 437 -5.36 -14.22 -2.73
C ILE A 437 -6.42 -13.16 -2.98
N ASN A 438 -7.28 -12.93 -1.99
CA ASN A 438 -8.36 -11.95 -2.04
C ASN A 438 -8.24 -10.94 -0.89
N ILE A 439 -7.83 -9.71 -1.18
CA ILE A 439 -7.71 -8.62 -0.20
C ILE A 439 -8.83 -7.60 -0.45
N ASN A 440 -9.76 -7.53 0.50
CA ASN A 440 -10.95 -6.68 0.44
C ASN A 440 -11.04 -5.71 1.63
N GLY A 441 -9.91 -5.44 2.29
CA GLY A 441 -9.82 -4.58 3.47
C GLY A 441 -8.65 -4.94 4.37
N GLY A 442 -8.54 -4.24 5.50
CA GLY A 442 -7.47 -4.39 6.48
C GLY A 442 -6.29 -3.44 6.26
N ASN A 443 -5.36 -3.43 7.20
CA ASN A 443 -4.05 -2.80 7.12
C ASN A 443 -3.00 -3.90 7.13
N ILE A 444 -2.37 -4.15 6.00
CA ILE A 444 -1.54 -5.31 5.72
C ILE A 444 -0.10 -4.86 5.49
N GLU A 445 0.83 -5.48 6.19
CA GLU A 445 2.27 -5.36 5.96
C GLU A 445 2.85 -6.76 5.76
N ALA A 446 3.20 -7.10 4.53
CA ALA A 446 3.75 -8.39 4.17
C ALA A 446 5.22 -8.21 3.76
N THR A 447 6.15 -8.82 4.49
CA THR A 447 7.59 -8.66 4.26
C THR A 447 8.25 -10.00 3.94
N GLY A 448 8.75 -10.12 2.72
CA GLY A 448 9.64 -11.20 2.30
C GLY A 448 11.10 -10.77 2.49
N PHE A 449 11.86 -11.48 3.32
CA PHE A 449 13.27 -11.15 3.60
C PHE A 449 14.22 -11.45 2.45
N ASN A 450 13.86 -12.40 1.57
CA ASN A 450 14.65 -12.77 0.40
C ASN A 450 13.76 -13.09 -0.83
N ASN A 451 12.45 -12.88 -0.73
CA ASN A 451 11.47 -13.09 -1.80
C ASN A 451 10.34 -12.07 -1.67
N ASN A 452 9.20 -12.34 -2.31
CA ASN A 452 8.08 -11.41 -2.35
C ASN A 452 7.37 -11.26 -1.00
N GLY A 453 6.84 -10.06 -0.77
CA GLY A 453 5.97 -9.80 0.37
C GLY A 453 4.65 -10.54 0.19
N ILE A 454 4.05 -10.47 -1.00
CA ILE A 454 2.83 -11.20 -1.35
C ILE A 454 3.12 -12.05 -2.58
N TYR A 455 2.89 -13.36 -2.47
CA TYR A 455 3.17 -14.32 -3.53
C TYR A 455 2.00 -15.29 -3.72
N SER A 456 1.56 -15.45 -4.96
CA SER A 456 0.61 -16.51 -5.36
C SER A 456 1.27 -17.46 -6.36
N ASN A 457 1.16 -18.77 -6.12
CA ASN A 457 1.74 -19.81 -6.98
C ASN A 457 0.91 -20.06 -8.25
N ASP A 458 -0.40 -20.33 -8.11
CA ASP A 458 -1.28 -20.76 -9.22
C ASP A 458 -2.65 -20.04 -9.24
N GLY A 459 -3.00 -19.24 -8.22
CA GLY A 459 -4.29 -18.54 -8.17
C GLY A 459 -4.21 -17.05 -8.48
N LYS A 460 -5.35 -16.41 -8.78
CA LYS A 460 -5.41 -14.96 -9.02
C LYS A 460 -5.14 -14.16 -7.73
N ILE A 461 -4.45 -13.03 -7.85
CA ILE A 461 -4.40 -12.02 -6.77
C ILE A 461 -5.43 -10.93 -7.07
N THR A 462 -6.35 -10.69 -6.14
CA THR A 462 -7.38 -9.66 -6.24
C THR A 462 -7.30 -8.71 -5.05
N ILE A 463 -7.17 -7.41 -5.31
CA ILE A 463 -7.15 -6.35 -4.29
C ILE A 463 -8.25 -5.34 -4.60
N THR A 464 -9.26 -5.26 -3.74
CA THR A 464 -10.42 -4.36 -3.93
C THR A 464 -10.48 -3.21 -2.94
N ASP A 465 -9.86 -3.35 -1.76
CA ASP A 465 -9.77 -2.33 -0.71
C ASP A 465 -8.62 -2.69 0.26
N GLY A 466 -8.37 -1.84 1.24
CA GLY A 466 -7.34 -2.02 2.28
C GLY A 466 -6.12 -1.14 2.09
N ILE A 467 -5.27 -1.11 3.11
CA ILE A 467 -3.93 -0.51 3.06
C ILE A 467 -2.95 -1.67 2.99
N VAL A 468 -2.19 -1.81 1.91
CA VAL A 468 -1.33 -2.96 1.65
C VAL A 468 0.09 -2.47 1.44
N THR A 469 1.02 -2.94 2.27
CA THR A 469 2.45 -2.75 2.10
C THR A 469 3.09 -4.11 1.86
N ALA A 470 3.67 -4.34 0.69
CA ALA A 470 4.35 -5.57 0.31
C ALA A 470 5.84 -5.30 0.13
N ASN A 471 6.63 -5.56 1.17
CA ASN A 471 8.09 -5.48 1.12
C ASN A 471 8.63 -6.79 0.51
N GLY A 472 9.38 -6.69 -0.59
CA GLY A 472 9.69 -7.79 -1.52
C GLY A 472 8.80 -7.78 -2.78
N GLY A 473 7.77 -6.95 -2.84
CA GLY A 473 6.84 -6.85 -3.97
C GLY A 473 5.65 -7.82 -3.91
N ILE A 474 4.76 -7.71 -4.90
CA ILE A 474 3.58 -8.54 -5.11
C ILE A 474 3.81 -9.35 -6.38
N PHE A 475 3.84 -10.68 -6.30
CA PHE A 475 4.09 -11.52 -7.47
C PHE A 475 3.03 -12.61 -7.64
N ASN A 476 2.55 -12.75 -8.88
CA ASN A 476 1.67 -13.82 -9.30
C ASN A 476 2.36 -14.74 -10.31
N ASN A 477 2.67 -15.97 -9.90
CA ASN A 477 3.37 -16.97 -10.68
C ASN A 477 2.43 -17.82 -11.58
N SER A 478 1.25 -17.29 -11.92
CA SER A 478 0.21 -18.00 -12.67
C SER A 478 -0.25 -17.19 -13.89
N SER A 479 -0.99 -17.83 -14.80
CA SER A 479 -1.66 -17.12 -15.89
C SER A 479 -2.94 -16.39 -15.45
N SER A 480 -3.38 -16.56 -14.20
CA SER A 480 -4.61 -15.97 -13.67
C SER A 480 -4.50 -14.47 -13.39
N GLY A 481 -3.27 -13.96 -13.24
CA GLY A 481 -3.00 -12.53 -13.20
C GLY A 481 -3.21 -11.85 -11.84
N ILE A 482 -3.16 -10.51 -11.88
CA ILE A 482 -3.44 -9.61 -10.76
C ILE A 482 -4.57 -8.66 -11.15
N SER A 483 -5.52 -8.42 -10.24
CA SER A 483 -6.59 -7.45 -10.43
C SER A 483 -6.66 -6.51 -9.23
N ILE A 484 -6.54 -5.21 -9.49
CA ILE A 484 -6.61 -4.15 -8.48
C ILE A 484 -7.74 -3.20 -8.84
N THR A 485 -8.76 -3.10 -7.98
CA THR A 485 -9.90 -2.19 -8.19
C THR A 485 -10.01 -1.11 -7.11
N GLY A 486 -9.18 -1.17 -6.06
CA GLY A 486 -9.18 -0.22 -4.96
C GLY A 486 -8.04 -0.45 -3.97
N GLY A 487 -8.09 0.26 -2.83
CA GLY A 487 -7.08 0.21 -1.77
C GLY A 487 -5.93 1.22 -1.93
N ILE A 488 -5.06 1.27 -0.93
CA ILE A 488 -3.79 2.01 -0.92
C ILE A 488 -2.68 0.96 -0.88
N ILE A 489 -1.91 0.83 -1.96
CA ILE A 489 -0.96 -0.26 -2.15
C ILE A 489 0.43 0.33 -2.31
N THR A 490 1.37 -0.16 -1.50
CA THR A 490 2.81 0.11 -1.59
C THR A 490 3.52 -1.22 -1.80
N ALA A 491 4.08 -1.45 -2.98
CA ALA A 491 4.78 -2.68 -3.32
C ALA A 491 6.26 -2.36 -3.57
N ASN A 492 7.12 -2.74 -2.63
CA ASN A 492 8.54 -2.44 -2.63
C ASN A 492 9.30 -3.70 -3.06
N GLY A 493 9.61 -3.84 -4.34
CA GLY A 493 10.34 -4.98 -4.88
C GLY A 493 11.86 -4.83 -4.80
N GLU A 494 12.57 -5.92 -4.49
CA GLU A 494 13.99 -6.00 -4.87
C GLU A 494 14.14 -6.27 -6.37
N VAL A 495 13.29 -7.13 -6.93
CA VAL A 495 13.26 -7.45 -8.36
C VAL A 495 12.11 -6.72 -9.04
N ASP A 496 10.87 -6.94 -8.62
CA ASP A 496 9.70 -6.26 -9.20
C ASP A 496 8.76 -5.75 -8.10
N GLY A 497 8.14 -4.59 -8.33
CA GLY A 497 7.15 -4.04 -7.41
C GLY A 497 5.87 -4.87 -7.46
N ILE A 498 5.19 -4.88 -8.60
CA ILE A 498 4.01 -5.71 -8.87
C ILE A 498 4.27 -6.50 -10.15
N SER A 499 4.28 -7.83 -10.08
CA SER A 499 4.62 -8.69 -11.21
C SER A 499 3.65 -9.85 -11.43
N SER A 500 3.47 -10.27 -12.68
CA SER A 500 2.65 -11.44 -13.02
C SER A 500 3.07 -12.16 -14.29
N PHE A 501 2.83 -13.48 -14.34
CA PHE A 501 2.85 -14.26 -15.59
C PHE A 501 1.52 -14.22 -16.36
N GLY A 502 0.45 -13.68 -15.76
CA GLY A 502 -0.82 -13.38 -16.39
C GLY A 502 -1.02 -11.87 -16.57
N ASP A 503 -2.26 -11.47 -16.83
CA ASP A 503 -2.61 -10.06 -17.00
C ASP A 503 -2.53 -9.30 -15.66
N ILE A 504 -2.11 -8.04 -15.69
CA ILE A 504 -2.25 -7.10 -14.57
C ILE A 504 -3.31 -6.07 -14.96
N ILE A 505 -4.43 -6.06 -14.24
CA ILE A 505 -5.56 -5.16 -14.48
C ILE A 505 -5.70 -4.21 -13.30
N ILE A 506 -5.66 -2.91 -13.57
CA ILE A 506 -5.78 -1.83 -12.59
C ILE A 506 -6.95 -0.92 -12.97
N ASP A 507 -8.05 -1.03 -12.21
CA ASP A 507 -9.27 -0.24 -12.39
C ASP A 507 -9.50 0.80 -11.28
N GLY A 508 -8.62 0.83 -10.27
CA GLY A 508 -8.73 1.76 -9.15
C GLY A 508 -7.59 1.66 -8.15
N GLY A 509 -7.72 2.41 -7.05
CA GLY A 509 -6.75 2.42 -5.95
C GLY A 509 -5.66 3.50 -6.06
N TYR A 510 -4.84 3.58 -5.01
CA TYR A 510 -3.63 4.41 -4.93
C TYR A 510 -2.43 3.47 -4.83
N ILE A 511 -1.70 3.30 -5.93
CA ILE A 511 -0.68 2.28 -6.09
C ILE A 511 0.69 2.95 -6.20
N THR A 512 1.63 2.52 -5.38
CA THR A 512 3.05 2.84 -5.46
C THR A 512 3.80 1.53 -5.59
N ALA A 513 4.43 1.29 -6.73
CA ALA A 513 5.18 0.08 -7.03
C ALA A 513 6.63 0.47 -7.37
N THR A 514 7.57 0.17 -6.47
CA THR A 514 8.95 0.64 -6.58
C THR A 514 9.92 -0.52 -6.56
N VAL A 515 10.98 -0.44 -7.37
CA VAL A 515 12.08 -1.41 -7.36
C VAL A 515 13.36 -0.78 -6.86
N THR A 516 13.99 -1.41 -5.85
CA THR A 516 15.25 -0.94 -5.25
C THR A 516 16.48 -1.79 -5.59
N GLY A 517 16.32 -2.99 -6.15
CA GLY A 517 17.43 -3.90 -6.44
C GLY A 517 18.10 -3.70 -7.81
N ASP A 518 19.22 -4.38 -8.03
CA ASP A 518 20.05 -4.27 -9.23
C ASP A 518 19.85 -5.45 -10.19
N GLY A 519 19.01 -5.26 -11.21
CA GLY A 519 18.76 -6.27 -12.25
C GLY A 519 18.51 -5.68 -13.63
N THR A 520 18.69 -6.49 -14.68
CA THR A 520 18.21 -6.22 -16.04
C THR A 520 16.81 -6.82 -16.20
N ASN A 521 15.84 -6.09 -16.78
CA ASN A 521 14.42 -6.49 -16.91
C ASN A 521 13.62 -6.49 -15.59
N VAL A 522 13.90 -5.52 -14.73
CA VAL A 522 13.16 -5.28 -13.49
C VAL A 522 12.16 -4.14 -13.68
N GLY A 523 10.94 -4.30 -13.15
CA GLY A 523 9.84 -3.34 -13.36
C GLY A 523 9.15 -2.91 -12.08
N GLY A 524 8.79 -1.63 -11.98
CA GLY A 524 7.81 -1.18 -10.97
C GLY A 524 6.52 -1.99 -11.09
N ILE A 525 5.97 -2.08 -12.31
CA ILE A 525 4.92 -3.03 -12.69
C ILE A 525 5.41 -3.85 -13.87
N TRP A 526 5.30 -5.18 -13.81
CA TRP A 526 5.90 -6.08 -14.78
C TRP A 526 5.01 -7.27 -15.16
N THR A 527 4.94 -7.60 -16.45
CA THR A 527 4.37 -8.88 -16.90
C THR A 527 5.28 -9.63 -17.86
N CYS A 528 5.20 -10.97 -17.83
CA CYS A 528 5.66 -11.80 -18.95
C CYS A 528 4.57 -12.76 -19.45
N GLY A 529 4.08 -12.54 -20.67
CA GLY A 529 3.03 -13.34 -21.32
C GLY A 529 1.61 -12.80 -21.16
N GLY A 530 1.36 -11.88 -20.23
CA GLY A 530 0.10 -11.16 -20.06
C GLY A 530 0.19 -9.67 -20.39
N ASN A 531 -0.96 -9.00 -20.49
CA ASN A 531 -1.08 -7.57 -20.73
C ASN A 531 -1.13 -6.77 -19.43
N ILE A 532 -0.81 -5.47 -19.51
CA ILE A 532 -1.04 -4.51 -18.44
C ILE A 532 -2.17 -3.58 -18.89
N GLU A 533 -3.27 -3.55 -18.16
CA GLU A 533 -4.41 -2.67 -18.44
C GLU A 533 -4.65 -1.72 -17.24
N ILE A 534 -4.60 -0.41 -17.50
CA ILE A 534 -4.88 0.64 -16.52
C ILE A 534 -6.10 1.44 -16.99
N THR A 535 -7.26 1.16 -16.38
CA THR A 535 -8.55 1.82 -16.63
C THR A 535 -8.89 2.86 -15.56
N GLY A 536 -8.20 2.86 -14.42
CA GLY A 536 -8.49 3.76 -13.30
C GLY A 536 -7.38 3.84 -12.24
N GLY A 537 -7.64 4.61 -11.18
CA GLY A 537 -6.72 4.75 -10.03
C GLY A 537 -5.62 5.81 -10.20
N THR A 538 -4.74 5.89 -9.20
CA THR A 538 -3.48 6.65 -9.23
C THR A 538 -2.33 5.68 -9.09
N VAL A 539 -1.50 5.55 -10.13
CA VAL A 539 -0.41 4.58 -10.22
C VAL A 539 0.92 5.32 -10.27
N THR A 540 1.83 4.97 -9.38
CA THR A 540 3.24 5.38 -9.42
C THR A 540 4.09 4.12 -9.53
N ALA A 541 4.84 3.97 -10.62
CA ALA A 541 5.65 2.79 -10.91
C ALA A 541 7.10 3.19 -11.22
N THR A 542 8.05 2.91 -10.35
CA THR A 542 9.43 3.39 -10.51
C THR A 542 10.44 2.27 -10.43
N GLY A 543 11.33 2.19 -11.42
CA GLY A 543 12.52 1.35 -11.39
C GLY A 543 13.78 2.20 -11.27
N ASP A 544 14.56 2.04 -10.19
CA ASP A 544 15.82 2.79 -10.02
C ASP A 544 16.86 2.45 -11.11
N LYS A 545 16.85 1.19 -11.58
CA LYS A 545 17.77 0.66 -12.60
C LYS A 545 17.07 -0.17 -13.70
N GLY A 546 15.74 -0.24 -13.66
CA GLY A 546 14.89 -0.87 -14.67
C GLY A 546 13.77 0.07 -15.08
N ASP A 547 12.75 -0.45 -15.74
CA ASP A 547 11.67 0.41 -16.23
C ASP A 547 10.54 0.59 -15.19
N GLY A 548 9.75 1.65 -15.35
CA GLY A 548 8.57 1.86 -14.51
C GLY A 548 7.51 0.79 -14.77
N ILE A 549 7.08 0.65 -16.03
CA ILE A 549 6.06 -0.32 -16.45
C ILE A 549 6.57 -1.14 -17.64
N ILE A 550 6.49 -2.48 -17.52
CA ILE A 550 7.05 -3.44 -18.48
C ILE A 550 6.03 -4.51 -18.86
N SER A 551 5.87 -4.78 -20.15
CA SER A 551 5.07 -5.92 -20.64
C SER A 551 5.77 -6.66 -21.78
N LEU A 552 6.17 -7.93 -21.55
CA LEU A 552 6.98 -8.76 -22.47
C LEU A 552 6.30 -10.09 -22.80
N VAL A 553 6.71 -10.77 -23.88
CA VAL A 553 6.24 -12.13 -24.23
C VAL A 553 7.06 -13.19 -23.50
N TYR A 554 6.42 -14.30 -23.09
CA TYR A 554 7.07 -15.40 -22.36
C TYR A 554 8.27 -16.05 -23.08
N GLU A 555 8.25 -16.18 -24.42
CA GLU A 555 9.39 -16.75 -25.18
C GLU A 555 10.60 -15.82 -25.27
N SER A 556 10.50 -14.59 -24.76
CA SER A 556 11.43 -13.49 -24.99
C SER A 556 12.14 -13.00 -23.73
N PHE A 557 12.56 -13.92 -22.85
CA PHE A 557 13.50 -13.61 -21.75
C PHE A 557 14.79 -12.86 -22.21
N PHE A 558 15.00 -12.68 -23.53
CA PHE A 558 16.11 -11.96 -24.16
C PHE A 558 15.72 -10.86 -25.20
N GLY A 559 14.50 -10.31 -25.20
CA GLY A 559 14.25 -8.96 -25.79
C GLY A 559 13.52 -8.85 -27.14
N ASP A 560 12.33 -9.45 -27.26
CA ASP A 560 11.35 -9.10 -28.31
C ASP A 560 10.06 -8.56 -27.65
N LEU A 561 9.42 -7.54 -28.25
CA LEU A 561 8.19 -6.91 -27.76
C LEU A 561 7.00 -7.90 -27.77
N GLY A 562 6.27 -8.05 -26.66
CA GLY A 562 5.03 -8.85 -26.70
C GLY A 562 4.22 -8.98 -25.42
N GLY A 563 3.79 -7.85 -24.90
CA GLY A 563 2.50 -7.66 -24.22
C GLY A 563 2.06 -6.23 -24.47
N THR A 564 0.76 -5.94 -24.36
CA THR A 564 0.25 -4.57 -24.51
C THR A 564 0.14 -3.89 -23.14
N ILE A 565 0.56 -2.63 -23.08
CA ILE A 565 0.35 -1.72 -21.95
C ILE A 565 -0.76 -0.76 -22.38
N THR A 566 -1.99 -1.03 -21.96
CA THR A 566 -3.15 -0.22 -22.32
C THR A 566 -3.48 0.76 -21.20
N ILE A 567 -3.49 2.06 -21.53
CA ILE A 567 -3.87 3.13 -20.60
C ILE A 567 -5.17 3.77 -21.11
N SER A 568 -6.28 3.39 -20.48
CA SER A 568 -7.63 3.84 -20.82
C SER A 568 -8.30 4.63 -19.67
N GLY A 569 -7.61 4.82 -18.55
CA GLY A 569 -7.98 5.79 -17.52
C GLY A 569 -6.93 5.94 -16.41
N GLY A 570 -7.31 6.65 -15.34
CA GLY A 570 -6.45 6.86 -14.17
C GLY A 570 -5.36 7.93 -14.36
N THR A 571 -4.57 8.15 -13.32
CA THR A 571 -3.34 8.99 -13.35
C THR A 571 -2.13 8.07 -13.19
N VAL A 572 -1.16 8.14 -14.11
CA VAL A 572 -0.02 7.21 -14.14
C VAL A 572 1.30 7.98 -14.12
N THR A 573 2.17 7.69 -13.17
CA THR A 573 3.55 8.16 -13.12
C THR A 573 4.46 6.95 -13.26
N ALA A 574 5.30 6.88 -14.28
CA ALA A 574 6.15 5.71 -14.49
C ALA A 574 7.53 6.08 -14.99
N SER A 575 8.61 5.73 -14.29
CA SER A 575 9.98 6.17 -14.64
C SER A 575 10.39 5.87 -16.10
N SER A 576 9.82 4.84 -16.71
CA SER A 576 9.85 4.56 -18.15
C SER A 576 8.81 3.49 -18.52
N TYR A 577 8.64 3.25 -19.82
CA TYR A 577 7.75 2.22 -20.36
C TYR A 577 8.51 1.29 -21.30
N ASN A 578 8.27 -0.02 -21.20
CA ASN A 578 8.91 -1.02 -22.07
C ASN A 578 7.89 -2.07 -22.52
N GLY A 579 7.47 -1.96 -23.78
CA GLY A 579 6.35 -2.72 -24.37
C GLY A 579 5.58 -1.86 -25.39
N ILE A 580 4.54 -2.42 -25.99
CA ILE A 580 3.63 -1.64 -26.85
C ILE A 580 2.68 -0.86 -25.94
N VAL A 581 2.73 0.47 -25.96
CA VAL A 581 1.84 1.30 -25.15
C VAL A 581 0.67 1.80 -26.00
N GLU A 582 -0.55 1.49 -25.59
CA GLU A 582 -1.79 1.89 -26.26
C GLU A 582 -2.58 2.85 -25.37
N VAL A 583 -2.82 4.04 -25.87
CA VAL A 583 -3.85 4.94 -25.33
C VAL A 583 -5.12 4.70 -26.13
N ALA A 584 -6.25 4.43 -25.47
CA ALA A 584 -7.50 4.13 -26.18
C ALA A 584 -7.90 5.27 -27.15
N ASP A 585 -8.49 4.92 -28.29
CA ASP A 585 -8.70 5.82 -29.45
C ASP A 585 -9.41 7.15 -29.13
N ASP A 586 -10.28 7.17 -28.11
CA ASP A 586 -11.06 8.34 -27.69
C ASP A 586 -10.43 9.11 -26.49
N LEU A 587 -9.20 8.75 -26.10
CA LEU A 587 -8.51 9.31 -24.93
C LEU A 587 -7.19 9.98 -25.29
N ALA A 588 -6.87 10.99 -24.50
CA ALA A 588 -5.57 11.63 -24.51
C ALA A 588 -5.08 11.86 -23.07
N TYR A 589 -3.77 11.96 -22.87
CA TYR A 589 -3.13 12.25 -21.59
C TYR A 589 -2.24 13.50 -21.69
N TYR A 590 -2.03 14.21 -20.58
CA TYR A 590 -1.19 15.39 -20.45
C TYR A 590 -0.20 15.22 -19.31
N ASP A 591 1.09 15.46 -19.56
CA ASP A 591 2.15 15.34 -18.54
C ASP A 591 2.54 16.67 -17.85
N GLY A 592 1.82 17.77 -18.14
CA GLY A 592 2.22 19.13 -17.76
C GLY A 592 2.97 19.90 -18.86
N THR A 593 3.37 19.24 -19.95
CA THR A 593 4.12 19.82 -21.08
C THR A 593 3.61 19.33 -22.45
N TYR A 594 3.43 18.02 -22.62
CA TYR A 594 3.07 17.31 -23.84
C TYR A 594 1.79 16.50 -23.65
N PHE A 595 1.11 16.22 -24.78
CA PHE A 595 -0.09 15.40 -24.83
C PHE A 595 0.15 14.11 -25.59
N TYR A 596 -0.53 13.03 -25.20
CA TYR A 596 -0.32 11.67 -25.71
C TYR A 596 -1.66 11.01 -26.07
N SER A 597 -1.77 10.41 -27.26
CA SER A 597 -2.95 9.65 -27.74
C SER A 597 -2.54 8.58 -28.76
N GLY A 598 -3.33 7.52 -28.92
CA GLY A 598 -3.08 6.43 -29.87
C GLY A 598 -2.01 5.42 -29.43
N THR A 599 -1.49 4.63 -30.38
CA THR A 599 -0.43 3.63 -30.14
C THR A 599 0.95 4.26 -30.17
N LEU A 600 1.71 4.11 -29.09
CA LEU A 600 3.10 4.56 -28.97
C LEU A 600 4.01 3.34 -29.19
N TYR A 601 4.84 3.38 -30.26
CA TYR A 601 5.71 2.28 -30.69
C TYR A 601 7.20 2.65 -30.64
N ASP A 602 8.05 1.64 -30.41
CA ASP A 602 9.48 1.78 -30.12
C ASP A 602 10.42 1.88 -31.35
N GLY A 603 9.88 1.59 -32.55
CA GLY A 603 10.44 1.94 -33.86
C GLY A 603 10.85 0.75 -34.75
N THR A 604 9.89 0.10 -35.42
CA THR A 604 9.99 -0.63 -36.69
C THR A 604 8.59 -1.11 -37.10
N SER A 605 7.94 -0.39 -38.03
CA SER A 605 6.74 -0.75 -38.82
C SER A 605 5.47 0.09 -38.58
N SER A 606 5.23 0.94 -39.59
CA SER A 606 3.99 1.53 -40.13
C SER A 606 3.05 2.44 -39.28
N SER A 607 3.18 3.72 -39.65
CA SER A 607 2.17 4.79 -39.83
C SER A 607 1.48 5.44 -38.61
N GLU A 608 1.82 6.74 -38.52
CA GLU A 608 1.25 7.88 -37.77
C GLU A 608 1.75 8.22 -36.34
N ILE A 609 2.94 8.88 -36.34
CA ILE A 609 3.51 9.95 -35.47
C ILE A 609 3.83 9.58 -34.01
N LYS A 610 5.06 9.25 -33.59
CA LYS A 610 6.43 9.85 -33.63
C LYS A 610 6.90 10.25 -32.21
N PHE A 611 7.37 9.25 -31.45
CA PHE A 611 8.77 9.27 -31.03
C PHE A 611 9.50 8.22 -31.87
N THR A 612 10.68 8.54 -32.39
CA THR A 612 11.39 7.71 -33.38
C THR A 612 12.29 6.63 -32.77
N SER A 613 12.25 6.45 -31.45
CA SER A 613 12.87 5.32 -30.74
C SER A 613 12.31 5.20 -29.32
N LEU A 614 12.33 3.99 -28.72
CA LEU A 614 12.07 3.77 -27.28
C LEU A 614 12.87 4.71 -26.38
N GLU A 615 14.10 5.02 -26.78
CA GLU A 615 15.03 5.90 -26.08
C GLU A 615 14.52 7.36 -26.05
N ALA A 616 13.81 7.81 -27.09
CA ALA A 616 13.15 9.11 -27.14
C ALA A 616 11.83 9.11 -26.35
N LEU A 617 11.12 7.98 -26.26
CA LEU A 617 9.90 7.81 -25.45
C LEU A 617 10.22 7.74 -23.95
N ASN A 618 11.26 6.99 -23.55
CA ASN A 618 11.75 6.94 -22.17
C ASN A 618 12.27 8.30 -21.70
N THR A 619 12.89 9.07 -22.60
CA THR A 619 13.28 10.47 -22.32
C THR A 619 12.08 11.43 -22.29
N ALA A 620 10.99 11.14 -23.02
CA ALA A 620 9.85 12.05 -23.18
C ALA A 620 8.66 11.77 -22.25
N ILE A 621 8.43 10.53 -21.81
CA ILE A 621 7.28 10.12 -21.00
C ILE A 621 7.70 9.74 -19.57
N GLY A 622 8.90 9.16 -19.38
CA GLY A 622 9.43 8.58 -18.14
C GLY A 622 9.05 9.26 -16.81
N ASP A 623 9.95 9.93 -16.11
CA ASP A 623 9.73 10.53 -14.76
C ASP A 623 8.54 11.53 -14.63
N LYS A 624 7.63 11.59 -15.59
CA LYS A 624 6.48 12.48 -15.67
C LYS A 624 5.17 11.76 -15.32
N THR A 625 4.20 12.55 -14.90
CA THR A 625 2.87 12.07 -14.50
C THR A 625 1.86 12.33 -15.62
N LEU A 626 1.30 11.28 -16.19
CA LEU A 626 0.22 11.33 -17.17
C LEU A 626 -1.13 11.55 -16.49
N HIS A 627 -1.76 12.67 -16.80
CA HIS A 627 -3.12 13.01 -16.38
C HIS A 627 -4.09 12.85 -17.56
N PRO A 628 -5.28 12.26 -17.36
CA PRO A 628 -6.25 12.13 -18.44
C PRO A 628 -6.73 13.53 -18.90
N VAL A 629 -6.86 13.73 -20.20
CA VAL A 629 -7.42 14.95 -20.79
C VAL A 629 -8.91 15.00 -20.45
N GLN A 630 -9.31 16.03 -19.72
CA GLN A 630 -10.64 16.10 -19.13
C GLN A 630 -11.66 16.85 -20.00
N VAL A 631 -11.21 17.50 -21.08
CA VAL A 631 -12.04 18.37 -21.92
C VAL A 631 -11.72 18.17 -23.41
N ILE A 632 -12.73 17.79 -24.19
CA ILE A 632 -12.65 17.72 -25.66
C ILE A 632 -13.51 18.85 -26.24
N LEU A 633 -12.90 19.69 -27.06
CA LEU A 633 -13.53 20.85 -27.69
C LEU A 633 -13.70 20.61 -29.19
N SER A 634 -14.90 20.91 -29.70
CA SER A 634 -15.26 20.74 -31.11
C SER A 634 -16.02 21.95 -31.66
N GLU A 635 -15.98 22.17 -32.97
CA GLU A 635 -16.72 23.26 -33.62
C GLU A 635 -18.25 23.08 -33.57
N THR A 636 -18.72 21.88 -33.25
CA THR A 636 -20.15 21.53 -33.22
C THR A 636 -20.80 22.04 -31.92
N ASP A 637 -20.10 21.87 -30.80
CA ASP A 637 -20.67 22.07 -29.48
C ASP A 637 -20.43 23.49 -28.95
N GLY A 638 -19.26 24.08 -29.25
CA GLY A 638 -18.85 25.37 -28.69
C GLY A 638 -18.79 25.38 -27.15
N ILE A 639 -18.60 26.56 -26.55
CA ILE A 639 -18.57 26.73 -25.09
C ILE A 639 -19.83 27.46 -24.63
N THR A 640 -20.63 26.80 -23.79
CA THR A 640 -21.79 27.40 -23.10
C THR A 640 -21.41 27.92 -21.71
N ALA A 641 -22.30 28.69 -21.07
CA ALA A 641 -22.02 29.31 -19.76
C ALA A 641 -21.75 28.28 -18.66
N SER A 642 -22.45 27.14 -18.69
CA SER A 642 -22.20 26.02 -17.77
C SER A 642 -20.85 25.36 -18.05
N ILE A 643 -20.52 25.14 -19.33
CA ILE A 643 -19.27 24.50 -19.74
C ILE A 643 -18.06 25.36 -19.35
N ALA A 644 -18.07 26.68 -19.62
CA ALA A 644 -16.94 27.58 -19.36
C ALA A 644 -16.43 27.51 -17.91
N THR A 645 -17.34 27.42 -16.93
CA THR A 645 -16.99 27.33 -15.51
C THR A 645 -16.41 25.96 -15.15
N GLU A 646 -16.89 24.89 -15.79
CA GLU A 646 -16.48 23.52 -15.53
C GLU A 646 -15.10 23.18 -16.12
N ILE A 647 -14.74 23.79 -17.25
CA ILE A 647 -13.53 23.46 -18.00
C ILE A 647 -12.30 24.28 -17.61
N ALA A 648 -12.47 25.40 -16.89
CA ALA A 648 -11.38 26.31 -16.54
C ALA A 648 -10.27 25.60 -15.73
N GLY A 649 -9.01 25.77 -16.16
CA GLY A 649 -7.85 25.15 -15.53
C GLY A 649 -7.65 23.65 -15.82
N LYS A 650 -8.52 23.03 -16.63
CA LYS A 650 -8.40 21.62 -17.03
C LYS A 650 -7.57 21.47 -18.31
N PRO A 651 -6.84 20.35 -18.48
CA PRO A 651 -6.22 20.00 -19.75
C PRO A 651 -7.31 19.75 -20.81
N ALA A 652 -7.13 20.33 -21.98
CA ALA A 652 -8.08 20.26 -23.09
C ALA A 652 -7.41 19.93 -24.42
N MET A 653 -8.18 19.25 -25.26
CA MET A 653 -7.88 19.02 -26.67
C MET A 653 -8.94 19.71 -27.53
N PHE A 654 -8.51 20.41 -28.59
CA PHE A 654 -9.36 20.89 -29.66
C PHE A 654 -9.01 20.15 -30.96
N SER A 655 -9.97 19.39 -31.48
CA SER A 655 -9.80 18.63 -32.73
C SER A 655 -10.57 19.26 -33.87
N ARG A 656 -9.94 19.38 -35.05
CA ARG A 656 -10.57 19.96 -36.24
C ARG A 656 -9.91 19.55 -37.54
N THR A 657 -10.73 19.32 -38.57
CA THR A 657 -10.30 19.17 -39.97
C THR A 657 -9.97 20.53 -40.62
N PHE A 658 -8.76 20.64 -41.18
CA PHE A 658 -8.27 21.76 -41.98
C PHE A 658 -8.06 21.36 -43.45
N LYS A 659 -7.83 22.35 -44.31
CA LYS A 659 -7.36 22.14 -45.68
C LYS A 659 -5.84 22.32 -45.71
N ALA A 660 -5.11 21.30 -46.17
CA ALA A 660 -3.65 21.28 -46.28
C ALA A 660 -3.14 22.52 -47.03
N GLY A 661 -2.17 23.24 -46.46
CA GLY A 661 -1.56 24.41 -47.08
C GLY A 661 -2.45 25.66 -47.17
N VAL A 662 -3.69 25.62 -46.66
CA VAL A 662 -4.63 26.75 -46.70
C VAL A 662 -4.81 27.33 -45.30
N ALA A 663 -4.67 28.65 -45.18
CA ALA A 663 -4.85 29.34 -43.90
C ALA A 663 -6.35 29.48 -43.54
N SER A 664 -6.70 29.27 -42.28
CA SER A 664 -8.06 29.42 -41.76
C SER A 664 -8.06 30.06 -40.38
N THR A 665 -9.15 30.70 -39.98
CA THR A 665 -9.23 31.34 -38.66
C THR A 665 -9.40 30.33 -37.53
N ILE A 666 -8.84 30.65 -36.36
CA ILE A 666 -8.96 29.89 -35.13
C ILE A 666 -8.92 30.81 -33.90
N CYS A 667 -9.63 30.44 -32.84
CA CYS A 667 -9.51 31.06 -31.53
C CYS A 667 -9.72 30.00 -30.44
N LEU A 668 -8.71 29.76 -29.60
CA LEU A 668 -8.72 28.69 -28.60
C LEU A 668 -8.79 29.25 -27.17
N PRO A 669 -9.37 28.52 -26.21
CA PRO A 669 -9.43 28.93 -24.81
C PRO A 669 -8.16 28.59 -24.03
N PHE A 670 -7.09 28.18 -24.71
CA PHE A 670 -5.80 27.83 -24.14
C PHE A 670 -4.67 28.30 -25.05
N PRO A 671 -3.46 28.54 -24.51
CA PRO A 671 -2.28 28.83 -25.32
C PRO A 671 -1.83 27.58 -26.09
N MET A 672 -1.40 27.74 -27.35
CA MET A 672 -0.77 26.68 -28.15
C MET A 672 0.74 26.72 -27.89
N THR A 673 1.24 25.77 -27.09
CA THR A 673 2.65 25.68 -26.66
C THR A 673 3.49 24.81 -27.60
N SER A 674 2.87 23.87 -28.32
CA SER A 674 3.43 23.13 -29.44
C SER A 674 2.44 23.12 -30.61
N ILE A 675 2.95 23.21 -31.83
CA ILE A 675 2.12 23.14 -33.03
C ILE A 675 2.75 22.11 -33.97
N GLU A 676 2.23 20.90 -33.94
CA GLU A 676 2.54 19.89 -34.94
C GLU A 676 1.57 20.04 -36.13
N GLY A 677 2.09 19.92 -37.36
CA GLY A 677 1.26 19.92 -38.57
C GLY A 677 0.76 21.30 -39.04
N GLY A 678 1.37 22.41 -38.62
CA GLY A 678 1.06 23.72 -39.18
C GLY A 678 1.77 24.92 -38.58
N LYS A 679 1.36 26.11 -39.02
CA LYS A 679 1.85 27.40 -38.53
C LYS A 679 0.72 28.30 -38.05
N VAL A 680 0.99 29.07 -36.99
CA VAL A 680 0.07 30.08 -36.47
C VAL A 680 0.57 31.47 -36.80
N TYR A 681 -0.35 32.32 -37.26
CA TYR A 681 -0.09 33.72 -37.56
C TYR A 681 -0.98 34.64 -36.74
N GLU A 682 -0.36 35.64 -36.13
CA GLU A 682 -1.00 36.69 -35.36
C GLU A 682 -1.43 37.85 -36.26
N PHE A 683 -2.60 38.41 -35.99
CA PHE A 683 -3.12 39.59 -36.67
C PHE A 683 -2.37 40.86 -36.26
N VAL A 684 -1.80 41.56 -37.24
CA VAL A 684 -1.12 42.85 -37.04
C VAL A 684 -2.10 44.01 -37.29
N GLY A 685 -2.84 43.94 -38.40
CA GLY A 685 -3.72 45.03 -38.80
C GLY A 685 -4.24 44.89 -40.23
N VAL A 686 -5.16 45.78 -40.58
CA VAL A 686 -5.64 45.96 -41.96
C VAL A 686 -5.40 47.41 -42.34
N ASP A 687 -4.49 47.60 -43.27
CA ASP A 687 -4.13 48.91 -43.79
C ASP A 687 -4.62 49.06 -45.21
N TYR A 688 -4.90 50.31 -45.59
CA TYR A 688 -5.24 50.63 -46.97
C TYR A 688 -3.99 51.12 -47.67
N ASP A 689 -3.56 50.41 -48.69
CA ASP A 689 -2.51 50.84 -49.61
C ASP A 689 -3.13 51.47 -50.86
N GLU A 690 -2.60 52.61 -51.30
CA GLU A 690 -3.12 53.36 -52.45
C GLU A 690 -3.01 52.62 -53.79
N THR A 691 -2.09 51.65 -53.86
CA THR A 691 -1.82 50.82 -55.03
C THR A 691 -2.42 49.43 -54.89
N ASP A 692 -2.42 48.86 -53.68
CA ASP A 692 -2.70 47.44 -53.41
C ASP A 692 -4.05 47.18 -52.71
N GLY A 693 -4.81 48.23 -52.39
CA GLY A 693 -6.11 48.12 -51.75
C GLY A 693 -6.01 47.80 -50.25
N TRP A 694 -7.01 47.11 -49.71
CA TRP A 694 -7.00 46.73 -48.29
C TRP A 694 -6.12 45.47 -48.09
N VAL A 695 -5.08 45.58 -47.25
CA VAL A 695 -4.11 44.52 -46.98
C VAL A 695 -4.15 44.16 -45.49
N ALA A 696 -4.58 42.93 -45.19
CA ALA A 696 -4.48 42.32 -43.88
C ALA A 696 -3.08 41.72 -43.69
N THR A 697 -2.35 42.22 -42.69
CA THR A 697 -1.02 41.70 -42.35
C THR A 697 -1.12 40.75 -41.16
N MET A 698 -0.51 39.57 -41.32
CA MET A 698 -0.40 38.55 -40.28
C MET A 698 1.06 38.14 -40.12
N ILE A 699 1.56 37.97 -38.90
CA ILE A 699 2.96 37.63 -38.61
C ILE A 699 3.06 36.25 -37.96
N ASP A 700 4.04 35.44 -38.37
CA ASP A 700 4.30 34.11 -37.82
C ASP A 700 4.54 34.21 -36.31
N ALA A 701 3.63 33.60 -35.55
CA ALA A 701 3.63 33.55 -34.10
C ALA A 701 3.75 32.09 -33.61
N SER A 702 4.21 31.18 -34.48
CA SER A 702 4.40 29.78 -34.12
C SER A 702 5.47 29.66 -33.02
N PRO A 703 5.30 28.83 -31.98
CA PRO A 703 6.33 28.61 -30.96
C PRO A 703 7.65 28.16 -31.58
N GLU A 704 8.78 28.52 -30.97
CA GLU A 704 10.08 27.94 -31.36
C GLU A 704 10.23 26.53 -30.80
N GLU A 705 10.77 25.63 -31.63
CA GLU A 705 11.06 24.25 -31.25
C GLU A 705 11.99 24.25 -30.02
N GLY A 706 11.51 23.67 -28.91
CA GLY A 706 12.26 23.59 -27.64
C GLY A 706 12.16 24.82 -26.72
N ASN A 707 11.35 25.84 -27.02
CA ASN A 707 11.18 27.04 -26.18
C ASN A 707 9.73 27.25 -25.72
N LEU A 708 9.38 26.68 -24.57
CA LEU A 708 8.05 26.76 -23.94
C LEU A 708 7.61 28.20 -23.57
N LEU A 709 8.54 29.16 -23.51
CA LEU A 709 8.21 30.57 -23.22
C LEU A 709 7.64 31.33 -24.43
N SER A 710 7.62 30.70 -25.62
CA SER A 710 7.15 31.32 -26.88
C SER A 710 5.72 30.93 -27.28
N ALA A 711 4.91 30.49 -26.31
CA ALA A 711 3.53 30.04 -26.54
C ALA A 711 2.63 31.16 -27.08
N THR A 712 1.60 30.78 -27.85
CA THR A 712 0.51 31.72 -28.19
C THR A 712 -0.31 32.08 -26.95
N VAL A 713 -1.17 33.09 -27.06
CA VAL A 713 -1.99 33.55 -25.93
C VAL A 713 -3.39 32.93 -26.04
N ALA A 714 -3.92 32.42 -24.93
CA ALA A 714 -5.30 31.97 -24.84
C ALA A 714 -6.29 33.12 -25.16
N ASN A 715 -7.48 32.78 -25.63
CA ASN A 715 -8.52 33.76 -25.94
C ASN A 715 -8.14 34.79 -27.00
N LYS A 716 -7.12 34.53 -27.82
CA LYS A 716 -6.72 35.42 -28.90
C LYS A 716 -7.04 34.81 -30.27
N PRO A 717 -7.60 35.59 -31.22
CA PRO A 717 -7.87 35.09 -32.56
C PRO A 717 -6.60 35.07 -33.43
N TYR A 718 -6.45 33.99 -34.20
CA TYR A 718 -5.29 33.72 -35.06
C TYR A 718 -5.71 33.19 -36.45
N LEU A 719 -4.74 33.14 -37.38
CA LEU A 719 -4.80 32.22 -38.51
C LEU A 719 -3.96 30.98 -38.22
N PHE A 720 -4.51 29.82 -38.54
CA PHE A 720 -3.80 28.54 -38.57
C PHE A 720 -3.68 28.08 -40.01
N LYS A 721 -2.46 27.75 -40.45
CA LYS A 721 -2.18 27.18 -41.76
C LYS A 721 -1.62 25.77 -41.56
N ALA A 722 -2.42 24.75 -41.88
CA ALA A 722 -1.97 23.37 -41.83
C ALA A 722 -0.85 23.14 -42.84
N ASP A 723 0.13 22.31 -42.46
CA ASP A 723 1.14 21.84 -43.40
C ASP A 723 0.50 20.94 -44.47
N ILE A 724 1.27 20.64 -45.52
CA ILE A 724 0.87 19.69 -46.55
C ILE A 724 1.62 18.39 -46.27
N PRO A 725 0.95 17.35 -45.72
CA PRO A 725 1.54 16.03 -45.54
C PRO A 725 2.11 15.49 -46.85
N SER A 726 3.13 14.62 -46.76
CA SER A 726 3.82 14.10 -47.95
C SER A 726 2.93 13.30 -48.90
N ASP A 727 1.80 12.80 -48.41
CA ASP A 727 0.80 12.00 -49.12
C ASP A 727 -0.43 12.82 -49.57
N LYS A 728 -0.46 14.14 -49.31
CA LYS A 728 -1.58 15.04 -49.62
C LYS A 728 -1.16 16.16 -50.56
N SER A 729 -2.14 16.74 -51.24
CA SER A 729 -1.99 17.97 -52.04
C SER A 729 -2.55 19.19 -51.31
N GLU A 730 -2.16 20.39 -51.74
CA GLU A 730 -2.76 21.63 -51.23
C GLU A 730 -4.29 21.59 -51.44
N GLY A 731 -5.04 21.90 -50.38
CA GLY A 731 -6.51 21.88 -50.39
C GLY A 731 -7.16 20.59 -49.85
N ASP A 732 -6.41 19.49 -49.73
CA ASP A 732 -6.92 18.23 -49.18
C ASP A 732 -7.25 18.33 -47.68
N ALA A 733 -8.18 17.50 -47.19
CA ALA A 733 -8.54 17.46 -45.77
C ALA A 733 -7.42 16.85 -44.91
N VAL A 734 -7.13 17.49 -43.78
CA VAL A 734 -6.14 17.07 -42.77
C VAL A 734 -6.72 17.34 -41.38
N ASP A 735 -6.79 16.31 -40.53
CA ASP A 735 -7.21 16.45 -39.14
C ASP A 735 -6.04 16.90 -38.26
N ILE A 736 -6.28 17.90 -37.41
CA ILE A 736 -5.28 18.47 -36.51
C ILE A 736 -5.86 18.50 -35.09
N ASN A 737 -5.09 17.96 -34.14
CA ASN A 737 -5.38 18.03 -32.71
C ASN A 737 -4.47 19.08 -32.07
N LEU A 738 -5.07 20.08 -31.43
CA LEU A 738 -4.38 21.16 -30.74
C LEU A 738 -4.65 21.03 -29.24
N PHE A 739 -3.63 21.19 -28.43
CA PHE A 739 -3.73 20.90 -27.01
C PHE A 739 -3.29 22.08 -26.15
N GLY A 740 -3.82 22.15 -24.93
CA GLY A 740 -3.41 23.13 -23.92
C GLY A 740 -4.24 23.05 -22.64
N THR A 741 -3.87 23.85 -21.64
CA THR A 741 -4.68 24.01 -20.42
C THR A 741 -5.63 25.18 -20.59
N VAL A 742 -6.93 24.95 -20.36
CA VAL A 742 -7.96 25.99 -20.50
C VAL A 742 -7.68 27.15 -19.57
N ASP A 743 -7.55 28.33 -20.14
CA ASP A 743 -7.30 29.57 -19.43
C ASP A 743 -8.50 29.93 -18.54
N SER A 744 -8.19 30.35 -17.31
CA SER A 744 -9.21 30.70 -16.31
C SER A 744 -10.15 31.85 -16.72
N SER A 745 -9.79 32.64 -17.73
CA SER A 745 -10.61 33.73 -18.27
C SER A 745 -11.58 33.30 -19.38
N VAL A 746 -11.63 32.00 -19.74
CA VAL A 746 -12.58 31.49 -20.74
C VAL A 746 -14.03 31.83 -20.36
N SER A 747 -14.82 32.25 -21.35
CA SER A 747 -16.23 32.58 -21.14
C SER A 747 -17.08 32.08 -22.30
N ALA A 748 -18.38 31.91 -22.06
CA ALA A 748 -19.31 31.43 -23.08
C ALA A 748 -19.74 32.47 -24.12
N THR A 749 -19.47 33.75 -23.86
CA THR A 749 -20.10 34.86 -24.62
C THR A 749 -19.14 35.60 -25.53
N ALA A 750 -17.83 35.47 -25.35
CA ALA A 750 -16.85 36.04 -26.24
C ALA A 750 -15.52 35.28 -26.17
N ALA A 751 -14.88 35.11 -27.32
CA ALA A 751 -13.43 34.96 -27.36
C ALA A 751 -12.81 36.33 -27.67
N GLY A 752 -11.53 36.52 -27.38
CA GLY A 752 -10.91 37.86 -27.36
C GLY A 752 -10.76 38.52 -28.73
N THR A 753 -10.16 39.71 -28.72
CA THR A 753 -10.08 40.59 -29.89
C THR A 753 -8.69 41.16 -30.09
N THR A 754 -8.36 41.47 -31.34
CA THR A 754 -7.13 42.19 -31.71
C THR A 754 -7.48 43.33 -32.66
N THR A 755 -7.08 44.56 -32.34
CA THR A 755 -7.34 45.76 -33.15
C THR A 755 -6.09 46.23 -33.86
N ASN A 756 -6.24 46.82 -35.06
CA ASN A 756 -5.15 47.56 -35.70
C ASN A 756 -4.74 48.78 -34.84
N THR A 757 -3.51 49.28 -35.04
CA THR A 757 -2.95 50.50 -34.44
C THR A 757 -3.83 51.74 -34.65
N ASP A 758 -4.55 51.81 -35.79
CA ASP A 758 -5.48 52.90 -36.13
C ASP A 758 -6.93 52.66 -35.65
N GLY A 759 -7.26 51.48 -35.10
CA GLY A 759 -8.57 51.16 -34.48
C GLY A 759 -9.76 50.90 -35.42
N ASP A 760 -9.62 51.11 -36.73
CA ASP A 760 -10.71 50.98 -37.71
C ASP A 760 -11.16 49.54 -37.99
N TRP A 761 -10.29 48.56 -37.75
CA TRP A 761 -10.54 47.15 -37.98
C TRP A 761 -10.24 46.34 -36.73
N THR A 762 -11.17 45.45 -36.37
CA THR A 762 -11.07 44.58 -35.21
C THR A 762 -11.24 43.12 -35.63
N PHE A 763 -10.31 42.27 -35.23
CA PHE A 763 -10.36 40.83 -35.42
C PHE A 763 -10.92 40.17 -34.15
N TYR A 764 -12.09 39.56 -34.25
CA TYR A 764 -12.84 38.94 -33.15
C TYR A 764 -12.74 37.43 -33.20
N GLY A 765 -12.52 36.78 -32.07
CA GLY A 765 -12.71 35.35 -31.91
C GLY A 765 -14.10 35.01 -31.35
N THR A 766 -14.52 33.76 -31.48
CA THR A 766 -15.72 33.23 -30.81
C THR A 766 -15.52 31.80 -30.31
N TYR A 767 -16.16 31.46 -29.18
CA TYR A 767 -16.27 30.08 -28.66
C TYR A 767 -17.61 29.42 -28.94
N ALA A 768 -18.59 30.16 -29.46
CA ALA A 768 -19.90 29.65 -29.82
C ALA A 768 -20.19 29.94 -31.29
N ARG A 769 -21.15 29.21 -31.87
CA ARG A 769 -21.70 29.57 -33.17
C ARG A 769 -22.42 30.91 -33.06
N LEU A 770 -22.03 31.88 -33.88
CA LEU A 770 -22.63 33.21 -33.89
C LEU A 770 -23.38 33.44 -35.21
N GLU A 771 -24.58 34.02 -35.12
CA GLU A 771 -25.38 34.41 -36.28
C GLU A 771 -25.21 35.89 -36.57
N TYR A 772 -25.11 36.23 -37.85
CA TYR A 772 -24.99 37.61 -38.29
C TYR A 772 -26.21 38.43 -37.86
N GLY A 773 -25.94 39.66 -37.39
CA GLY A 773 -26.94 40.56 -36.82
C GLY A 773 -27.04 40.51 -35.30
N THR A 774 -26.38 39.56 -34.65
CA THR A 774 -26.20 39.54 -33.19
C THR A 774 -24.84 40.12 -32.81
N ALA A 775 -24.72 40.84 -31.69
CA ALA A 775 -23.40 41.31 -31.24
C ALA A 775 -22.53 40.11 -30.82
N PRO A 776 -21.21 40.08 -31.13
CA PRO A 776 -20.42 41.10 -31.83
C PRO A 776 -20.43 41.02 -33.37
N MET A 777 -21.20 40.11 -33.97
CA MET A 777 -21.43 40.02 -35.44
C MET A 777 -22.48 41.02 -35.97
N ASN A 778 -22.52 42.24 -35.44
CA ASN A 778 -23.42 43.31 -35.90
C ASN A 778 -22.62 44.38 -36.66
N GLY A 779 -22.99 44.65 -37.93
CA GLY A 779 -22.33 45.66 -38.77
C GLY A 779 -21.55 45.08 -39.94
N ASN A 780 -20.47 45.75 -40.37
CA ASN A 780 -19.68 45.34 -41.54
C ASN A 780 -18.68 44.23 -41.17
N VAL A 781 -19.18 42.99 -41.15
CA VAL A 781 -18.45 41.78 -40.74
C VAL A 781 -17.95 41.01 -41.95
N TYR A 782 -16.75 40.45 -41.86
CA TYR A 782 -16.06 39.67 -42.88
C TYR A 782 -15.51 38.39 -42.24
N GLY A 783 -15.91 37.22 -42.75
CA GLY A 783 -15.54 35.96 -42.12
C GLY A 783 -15.89 34.73 -42.96
N PHE A 784 -15.40 33.56 -42.56
CA PHE A 784 -15.76 32.29 -43.17
C PHE A 784 -17.21 31.91 -42.81
N ALA A 785 -18.08 31.79 -43.81
CA ALA A 785 -19.48 31.41 -43.62
C ALA A 785 -19.58 29.96 -43.12
N ALA A 786 -20.38 29.71 -42.08
CA ALA A 786 -20.61 28.38 -41.52
C ALA A 786 -21.72 27.61 -42.25
N ASN A 787 -22.53 28.29 -43.06
CA ASN A 787 -23.69 27.75 -43.76
C ASN A 787 -23.75 28.27 -45.21
N THR A 788 -24.50 27.57 -46.06
CA THR A 788 -24.73 27.92 -47.46
C THR A 788 -26.09 28.60 -47.63
N ASN A 789 -26.16 29.67 -48.44
CA ASN A 789 -27.40 30.27 -48.90
C ASN A 789 -27.40 30.37 -50.43
N THR A 790 -28.28 29.59 -51.07
CA THR A 790 -28.48 29.54 -52.53
C THR A 790 -29.83 30.13 -52.96
N GLY A 791 -30.53 30.83 -52.06
CA GLY A 791 -31.84 31.43 -52.29
C GLY A 791 -31.82 32.74 -53.10
N GLU A 792 -32.96 33.43 -53.11
CA GLU A 792 -33.14 34.74 -53.74
C GLU A 792 -32.51 35.85 -52.86
N GLY A 793 -31.41 36.44 -53.32
CA GLY A 793 -30.60 37.43 -52.58
C GLY A 793 -29.10 37.29 -52.87
N ASP A 794 -28.25 37.91 -52.06
CA ASP A 794 -26.79 37.71 -52.10
C ASP A 794 -26.47 36.25 -51.67
N GLN A 795 -25.76 35.50 -52.53
CA GLN A 795 -25.49 34.07 -52.35
C GLN A 795 -24.09 33.82 -51.78
N TYR A 796 -23.93 32.76 -50.98
CA TYR A 796 -22.65 32.35 -50.38
C TYR A 796 -22.65 30.87 -50.01
N VAL A 797 -21.46 30.23 -49.98
CA VAL A 797 -21.29 28.80 -49.63
C VAL A 797 -20.58 28.64 -48.29
N ALA A 798 -20.93 27.60 -47.53
CA ALA A 798 -20.22 27.23 -46.31
C ALA A 798 -18.71 27.01 -46.59
N GLY A 799 -17.86 27.61 -45.76
CA GLY A 799 -16.41 27.59 -45.89
C GLY A 799 -15.81 28.73 -46.72
N GLU A 800 -16.63 29.59 -47.33
CA GLU A 800 -16.19 30.77 -48.08
C GLU A 800 -15.99 31.98 -47.16
N PHE A 801 -14.91 32.74 -47.34
CA PHE A 801 -14.73 34.01 -46.62
C PHE A 801 -15.45 35.16 -47.33
N VAL A 802 -16.53 35.65 -46.71
CA VAL A 802 -17.45 36.62 -47.32
C VAL A 802 -17.76 37.78 -46.38
N ARG A 803 -18.27 38.88 -46.95
CA ARG A 803 -18.92 39.91 -46.15
C ARG A 803 -20.25 39.33 -45.66
N ALA A 804 -20.41 39.24 -44.35
CA ALA A 804 -21.58 38.62 -43.75
C ALA A 804 -22.83 39.43 -44.10
N ILE A 805 -23.89 38.70 -44.42
CA ILE A 805 -25.22 39.21 -44.72
C ILE A 805 -26.25 38.45 -43.88
N SER A 806 -27.51 38.91 -43.90
CA SER A 806 -28.59 38.29 -43.11
C SER A 806 -28.68 36.78 -43.35
N GLY A 807 -28.60 35.99 -42.28
CA GLY A 807 -28.64 34.52 -42.31
C GLY A 807 -27.27 33.84 -42.37
N ALA A 808 -26.16 34.58 -42.53
CA ALA A 808 -24.81 34.02 -42.41
C ALA A 808 -24.46 33.74 -40.93
N SER A 809 -23.60 32.76 -40.69
CA SER A 809 -23.11 32.44 -39.34
C SER A 809 -21.61 32.10 -39.36
N VAL A 810 -20.97 32.15 -38.19
CA VAL A 810 -19.58 31.71 -37.97
C VAL A 810 -19.59 30.56 -36.95
N LYS A 811 -18.82 29.49 -37.20
CA LYS A 811 -18.73 28.34 -36.28
C LYS A 811 -18.03 28.71 -34.97
N ALA A 812 -18.21 27.90 -33.93
CA ALA A 812 -17.42 28.01 -32.70
C ALA A 812 -15.91 27.86 -32.97
N PHE A 813 -15.08 28.43 -32.09
CA PHE A 813 -13.60 28.42 -32.16
C PHE A 813 -13.00 29.09 -33.41
N ARG A 814 -13.76 29.98 -34.05
CA ARG A 814 -13.35 30.73 -35.24
C ARG A 814 -13.06 32.19 -34.92
N ALA A 815 -12.52 32.89 -35.90
CA ALA A 815 -12.42 34.35 -35.88
C ALA A 815 -12.98 35.01 -37.15
N PHE A 816 -13.38 36.27 -37.02
CA PHE A 816 -13.91 37.12 -38.07
C PHE A 816 -13.44 38.57 -37.89
N LEU A 817 -13.46 39.32 -38.98
CA LEU A 817 -13.00 40.70 -39.03
C LEU A 817 -14.20 41.65 -39.10
N THR A 818 -14.20 42.72 -38.33
CA THR A 818 -15.26 43.74 -38.36
C THR A 818 -14.65 45.12 -38.58
N TYR A 819 -15.25 45.88 -39.49
CA TYR A 819 -14.93 47.29 -39.64
C TYR A 819 -15.68 48.11 -38.58
N THR A 820 -14.93 48.74 -37.68
CA THR A 820 -15.42 49.54 -36.56
C THR A 820 -15.15 51.05 -36.74
N GLY A 821 -14.51 51.44 -37.84
CA GLY A 821 -14.23 52.84 -38.16
C GLY A 821 -15.49 53.67 -38.44
N SER A 822 -15.36 54.98 -38.30
CA SER A 822 -16.43 55.94 -38.56
C SER A 822 -16.81 56.06 -40.05
N GLU A 823 -18.00 56.58 -40.34
CA GLU A 823 -18.33 56.99 -41.72
C GLU A 823 -17.37 58.07 -42.24
N GLU A 824 -16.78 58.91 -41.37
CA GLU A 824 -15.79 59.92 -41.78
C GLU A 824 -14.47 59.29 -42.24
N SER A 825 -13.99 58.22 -41.58
CA SER A 825 -12.80 57.47 -42.00
C SER A 825 -13.04 56.71 -43.30
N LEU A 826 -14.24 56.16 -43.51
CA LEU A 826 -14.65 55.58 -44.79
C LEU A 826 -14.75 56.64 -45.88
N ASN A 827 -15.37 57.79 -45.59
CA ASN A 827 -15.59 58.86 -46.56
C ASN A 827 -14.30 59.61 -46.92
N ALA A 828 -13.35 59.75 -45.98
CA ALA A 828 -12.01 60.28 -46.27
C ALA A 828 -11.26 59.38 -47.26
N ARG A 829 -11.40 58.05 -47.12
CA ARG A 829 -10.79 57.07 -48.02
C ARG A 829 -11.58 56.89 -49.33
N SER A 830 -12.92 56.99 -49.31
CA SER A 830 -13.79 56.84 -50.50
C SER A 830 -13.80 58.08 -51.42
N LYS A 831 -13.66 59.30 -50.86
CA LYS A 831 -13.58 60.55 -51.62
C LYS A 831 -12.38 60.63 -52.57
N VAL A 832 -11.34 59.83 -52.35
CA VAL A 832 -10.18 59.79 -53.25
C VAL A 832 -10.44 58.88 -54.47
N ARG A 833 -11.34 57.89 -54.42
CA ARG A 833 -11.27 56.73 -55.35
C ARG A 833 -12.59 56.00 -55.74
N GLY A 834 -13.78 56.59 -55.65
CA GLY A 834 -14.95 56.15 -56.43
C GLY A 834 -15.52 54.73 -56.18
N ALA A 835 -15.22 54.09 -55.04
CA ALA A 835 -15.90 52.87 -54.61
C ALA A 835 -17.25 53.22 -53.96
N ALA A 836 -18.34 52.52 -54.33
CA ALA A 836 -19.70 52.92 -54.00
C ALA A 836 -19.98 53.08 -52.49
N ASN A 837 -19.23 52.39 -51.60
CA ASN A 837 -19.43 52.46 -50.14
C ASN A 837 -18.11 52.44 -49.31
N GLY A 838 -16.93 52.64 -49.92
CA GLY A 838 -15.64 52.76 -49.21
C GLY A 838 -15.05 51.48 -48.56
N LEU A 839 -15.78 50.36 -48.55
CA LEU A 839 -15.35 49.07 -47.99
C LEU A 839 -14.92 48.06 -49.07
N PRO A 840 -13.96 47.15 -48.79
CA PRO A 840 -13.37 46.26 -49.80
C PRO A 840 -14.33 45.16 -50.32
N GLU A 841 -14.25 44.88 -51.62
CA GLU A 841 -14.76 43.64 -52.27
C GLU A 841 -13.72 42.50 -52.33
N SER A 842 -12.49 42.78 -51.91
CA SER A 842 -11.45 41.79 -51.67
C SER A 842 -10.45 42.33 -50.65
N ILE A 843 -9.85 41.43 -49.87
CA ILE A 843 -8.79 41.76 -48.91
C ILE A 843 -7.57 40.90 -49.26
N THR A 844 -6.43 41.54 -49.47
CA THR A 844 -5.14 40.86 -49.64
C THR A 844 -4.63 40.43 -48.28
N VAL A 845 -4.23 39.17 -48.11
CA VAL A 845 -3.64 38.66 -46.86
C VAL A 845 -2.14 38.44 -47.08
N ARG A 846 -1.34 39.14 -46.29
CA ARG A 846 0.13 39.06 -46.30
C ARG A 846 0.62 38.35 -45.04
N LEU A 847 1.26 37.20 -45.22
CA LEU A 847 1.85 36.38 -44.17
C LEU A 847 3.34 36.71 -44.05
N LEU A 848 3.76 37.22 -42.91
CA LEU A 848 5.14 37.53 -42.57
C LEU A 848 5.76 36.41 -41.73
N GLY A 849 7.07 36.19 -41.85
CA GLY A 849 7.86 35.41 -40.90
C GLY A 849 8.20 36.20 -39.65
N LYS A 850 8.78 35.54 -38.65
CA LYS A 850 9.14 36.13 -37.35
C LYS A 850 10.04 37.37 -37.45
N ASN A 851 10.90 37.43 -38.46
CA ASN A 851 11.80 38.55 -38.75
C ASN A 851 11.16 39.66 -39.61
N GLY A 852 9.85 39.59 -39.90
CA GLY A 852 9.13 40.51 -40.76
C GLY A 852 9.26 40.24 -42.26
N GLU A 853 9.94 39.17 -42.67
CA GLU A 853 10.06 38.81 -44.09
C GLU A 853 8.75 38.27 -44.65
N VAL A 854 8.46 38.53 -45.91
CA VAL A 854 7.17 38.11 -46.51
C VAL A 854 7.24 36.65 -46.94
N ASN A 855 6.51 35.77 -46.26
CA ASN A 855 6.52 34.33 -46.47
C ASN A 855 5.41 33.82 -47.38
N GLY A 856 4.32 34.58 -47.54
CA GLY A 856 3.24 34.25 -48.45
C GLY A 856 2.28 35.42 -48.64
N ILE A 857 1.68 35.53 -49.81
CA ILE A 857 0.64 36.51 -50.12
C ILE A 857 -0.46 35.80 -50.90
N GLY A 858 -1.70 36.07 -50.53
CA GLY A 858 -2.89 35.62 -51.26
C GLY A 858 -3.98 36.68 -51.21
N THR A 859 -5.00 36.52 -52.05
CA THR A 859 -6.18 37.41 -52.07
C THR A 859 -7.40 36.63 -51.65
N ILE A 860 -8.27 37.25 -50.84
CA ILE A 860 -9.61 36.76 -50.54
C ILE A 860 -10.60 37.64 -51.29
N THR A 861 -11.44 37.06 -52.16
CA THR A 861 -12.42 37.80 -52.99
C THR A 861 -13.85 37.55 -52.52
N LEU A 862 -14.67 38.60 -52.38
CA LEU A 862 -16.03 38.51 -51.82
C LEU A 862 -17.02 37.70 -52.66
N SER A 863 -16.78 37.52 -53.96
CA SER A 863 -17.71 36.83 -54.86
C SER A 863 -17.50 35.30 -54.91
N THR A 864 -16.37 34.80 -54.41
CA THR A 864 -16.04 33.35 -54.43
C THR A 864 -15.52 32.83 -53.09
N GLY A 865 -15.12 33.71 -52.17
CA GLY A 865 -14.58 33.36 -50.85
C GLY A 865 -13.32 32.51 -50.85
N GLU A 866 -12.67 32.35 -52.00
CA GLU A 866 -11.44 31.57 -52.15
C GLU A 866 -10.24 32.39 -51.66
N PHE A 867 -9.49 31.86 -50.69
CA PHE A 867 -8.12 32.29 -50.42
C PHE A 867 -7.24 31.74 -51.54
N SER A 868 -6.98 32.56 -52.54
CA SER A 868 -6.14 32.18 -53.67
C SER A 868 -4.74 32.77 -53.49
N THR A 869 -3.75 31.89 -53.40
CA THR A 869 -2.33 32.28 -53.59
C THR A 869 -1.96 32.33 -55.07
N ASP A 870 -2.93 32.06 -55.95
CA ASP A 870 -2.72 32.07 -57.40
C ASP A 870 -2.53 33.50 -57.88
N GLY A 871 -1.52 33.63 -58.74
CA GLY A 871 -1.07 34.91 -59.25
C GLY A 871 0.32 35.26 -58.74
N TRP A 872 0.81 36.39 -59.22
CA TRP A 872 2.11 36.90 -58.86
C TRP A 872 1.92 38.10 -57.95
N TYR A 873 2.72 38.19 -56.90
CA TYR A 873 2.63 39.27 -55.93
C TYR A 873 3.99 39.95 -55.72
N SER A 874 4.02 41.26 -55.51
CA SER A 874 5.20 41.95 -54.97
C SER A 874 5.37 41.53 -53.51
N LEU A 875 6.53 41.79 -52.91
CA LEU A 875 6.71 41.55 -51.47
C LEU A 875 5.77 42.42 -50.62
N ASP A 876 5.38 43.60 -51.12
CA ASP A 876 4.49 44.52 -50.40
C ASP A 876 3.01 44.12 -50.47
N GLY A 877 2.61 43.17 -51.32
CA GLY A 877 1.22 42.68 -51.41
C GLY A 877 0.55 42.88 -52.77
N ARG A 878 1.19 43.61 -53.69
CA ARG A 878 0.63 43.92 -55.01
C ARG A 878 0.40 42.70 -55.87
N LYS A 879 -0.86 42.39 -56.21
CA LYS A 879 -1.17 41.38 -57.23
C LYS A 879 -0.84 41.88 -58.63
N PHE A 880 -0.28 41.01 -59.45
CA PHE A 880 -0.01 41.23 -60.87
C PHE A 880 -0.96 40.39 -61.72
N ASP A 881 -1.43 40.97 -62.84
CA ASP A 881 -2.29 40.29 -63.83
C ASP A 881 -1.56 39.17 -64.60
N GLY A 882 -0.28 38.95 -64.31
CA GLY A 882 0.55 37.91 -64.93
C GLY A 882 1.99 37.91 -64.36
N LYS A 883 2.85 37.04 -64.92
CA LYS A 883 4.25 36.93 -64.49
C LYS A 883 4.98 38.28 -64.62
N PRO A 884 5.60 38.81 -63.55
CA PRO A 884 6.35 40.06 -63.57
C PRO A 884 7.50 40.02 -64.56
N THR A 885 7.71 41.14 -65.27
CA THR A 885 8.74 41.28 -66.29
C THR A 885 10.01 42.00 -65.79
N LYS A 886 9.94 42.63 -64.61
CA LYS A 886 11.09 43.29 -63.96
C LYS A 886 11.85 42.31 -63.08
N LYS A 887 13.19 42.37 -63.11
CA LYS A 887 14.05 41.62 -62.20
C LYS A 887 13.73 41.95 -60.75
N GLY A 888 13.60 40.94 -59.90
CA GLY A 888 13.23 41.11 -58.50
C GLY A 888 12.71 39.83 -57.85
N LEU A 889 12.42 39.92 -56.55
CA LEU A 889 11.77 38.88 -55.77
C LEU A 889 10.25 39.11 -55.75
N TYR A 890 9.51 38.04 -56.01
CA TYR A 890 8.04 38.03 -56.03
C TYR A 890 7.53 36.79 -55.30
N ILE A 891 6.24 36.80 -54.95
CA ILE A 891 5.55 35.61 -54.45
C ILE A 891 4.69 35.04 -55.58
N HIS A 892 4.77 33.74 -55.82
CA HIS A 892 3.89 33.04 -56.75
C HIS A 892 3.44 31.71 -56.14
N ASN A 893 2.13 31.46 -56.09
CA ASN A 893 1.52 30.27 -55.49
C ASN A 893 2.08 30.01 -54.08
N GLY A 894 2.14 31.07 -53.27
CA GLY A 894 2.62 31.03 -51.89
C GLY A 894 4.13 30.84 -51.71
N LYS A 895 4.96 30.86 -52.77
CA LYS A 895 6.42 30.68 -52.68
C LYS A 895 7.18 31.90 -53.19
N LYS A 896 8.33 32.20 -52.56
CA LYS A 896 9.29 33.22 -53.05
C LYS A 896 9.91 32.73 -54.36
N VAL A 897 9.75 33.51 -55.44
CA VAL A 897 10.31 33.23 -56.76
C VAL A 897 11.11 34.44 -57.23
N ALA A 898 12.36 34.20 -57.62
CA ALA A 898 13.21 35.23 -58.21
C ALA A 898 13.01 35.28 -59.74
N ILE A 899 12.64 36.44 -60.26
CA ILE A 899 12.65 36.73 -61.70
C ILE A 899 14.02 37.31 -62.05
N LYS A 900 14.79 36.59 -62.87
CA LYS A 900 16.16 36.92 -63.25
C LYS A 900 16.26 37.87 -64.42
#